data_AF-A0A0G2EFX4-F1
#
_entry.id   AF-A0A0G2EFX4-F1
#
_cell.length_a   1.000
_cell.length_b   1.000
_cell.length_c   1.000
_cell.angle_alpha   90.00
_cell.angle_beta   90.00
_cell.angle_gamma   90.00
#
_symmetry.space_group_name_H-M   'P 1'
#
loop_
_entity.id
_entity.type
_entity.pdbx_description
1 polymer ?
#
loop_
_entity_poly.entity_id
_entity_poly.type
_entity_poly.pdbx_seq_one_letter_code
_entity_poly.pdbx_strand_id
1 'polypeptide(L)'
;MVEIPATYKVALKVAEGGNFCFEVKQIPIPKVPPDQVLVRLAATGVCGTDFALASGKLGPHRDVLGHEGIGYVVKVGSEVSKTQVEVGHRACIPWVRDICQKCVYCLTPGEEPRCVEQLNSGRKIDGCFAEYALVPTRYLVRIPDQVNLSNEEIAPILCGGVTAYKAIKSSGAQPGEWIAVSGGGGGVGALGIQYARAMGLRPIAIDAGEDKKQLCLDSGAEAYINVLKEQDIPTTMATITDDKLGVRTVIVTAGSPKAYETAVEILGPMGTLVCVGIPPPTQPFPVHPLSFIDKGIRIIGSFVGTREDILEAIQYVERGEVKPAIRLAELGHLNEIRENFGTDFLWVRHDSMPQPLASKPAKIAAGTAAALLGTAVLDKTYGLSLDVKRILQDKNFRDRYLARAKELGDDTTIYHMLELAKQDAPALWFEGRTWTYTEIKIEADSLAAIFHQRGITSGDVVAVFMTNSPEMVFTTYALGKLGAIPAYINTALRSKTLAHCMHVASPKLIICTPDLASAVLELFSTTDVAIPTFLINLLSFKPLSLPDDNPHSKELVQIRYEDLAAVNVEPIARPKRLLSDTGCLVYTSGTSGKPKAVAIKNILPLLVSNAETIDVKNPKKYFPLRTYSCLPLFHGTALFTGVYYSVGSSSTLCLSRRFSASRFMKELTESGATRMLYVGELCRYLLTAPPTPYDRAHKCITAKGNGLAWEVWTKFQDRYNIPEIREMYRSTEGLARFDNQTHLRSGAGAVQYSGPIRRWWESDTYIVKVDPSTESLYRDPNTGFCVKAPLGEAGEAIGRIRDMAFYHEYLNNPEANEKKIIKDVFEKGDMFQRSGDLLVHEKGGWIRFHERSGDTYRWRGENVSAGEVKEHIARLPHVADVEVYGIKLDKYDGSAGAAVITLTPRTPETERNFIQSFYQTLRAGGLTVWQLPRFVRITAQIKMNATFKHAREVLKALSWDPASLETQARQGNPVSDSLYWLNGDKYEKLDAGSWAEIREGKARL
;
A
#
# COMPACT_ATOMS: atom_id res chain seq x y z
N MET A 1 -45.47 -10.33 -3.66
CA MET A 1 -45.45 -11.03 -2.36
C MET A 1 -45.21 -12.49 -2.64
N VAL A 2 -44.24 -13.12 -1.98
CA VAL A 2 -44.01 -14.57 -2.11
C VAL A 2 -45.08 -15.27 -1.26
N GLU A 3 -45.86 -16.17 -1.86
CA GLU A 3 -46.85 -16.97 -1.14
C GLU A 3 -46.13 -17.96 -0.21
N ILE A 4 -46.42 -17.90 1.09
CA ILE A 4 -45.84 -18.78 2.10
C ILE A 4 -46.89 -19.84 2.45
N PRO A 5 -46.58 -21.15 2.32
CA PRO A 5 -47.56 -22.21 2.57
C PRO A 5 -47.92 -22.31 4.07
N ALA A 6 -49.00 -23.02 4.38
CA ALA A 6 -49.39 -23.28 5.78
C ALA A 6 -48.46 -24.30 6.47
N THR A 7 -47.95 -25.27 5.70
CA THR A 7 -47.04 -26.33 6.14
C THR A 7 -45.84 -26.43 5.20
N TYR A 8 -44.76 -27.03 5.67
CA TYR A 8 -43.54 -27.28 4.88
C TYR A 8 -42.88 -28.60 5.29
N LYS A 9 -42.07 -29.16 4.39
CA LYS A 9 -41.37 -30.43 4.62
C LYS A 9 -40.10 -30.22 5.46
N VAL A 10 -39.89 -31.14 6.38
CA VAL A 10 -38.65 -31.31 7.15
C VAL A 10 -38.28 -32.78 7.18
N ALA A 11 -36.98 -33.08 7.22
CA ALA A 11 -36.49 -34.43 7.52
C ALA A 11 -36.19 -34.53 9.01
N LEU A 12 -37.02 -35.29 9.73
CA LEU A 12 -36.89 -35.51 11.15
C LEU A 12 -36.05 -36.75 11.41
N LYS A 13 -35.07 -36.61 12.30
CA LYS A 13 -34.36 -37.75 12.86
C LYS A 13 -35.31 -38.53 13.75
N VAL A 14 -35.41 -39.84 13.52
CA VAL A 14 -36.15 -40.79 14.36
C VAL A 14 -35.22 -41.90 14.83
N ALA A 15 -35.46 -42.43 16.02
CA ALA A 15 -34.69 -43.56 16.54
C ALA A 15 -35.18 -44.86 15.90
N GLU A 16 -34.24 -45.72 15.48
CA GLU A 16 -34.54 -47.00 14.82
C GLU A 16 -33.57 -48.08 15.31
N GLY A 17 -34.03 -48.98 16.16
CA GLY A 17 -33.28 -50.19 16.55
C GLY A 17 -31.89 -49.96 17.16
N GLY A 18 -31.66 -48.85 17.88
CA GLY A 18 -30.34 -48.48 18.41
C GLY A 18 -29.47 -47.65 17.44
N ASN A 19 -30.01 -47.35 16.25
CA ASN A 19 -29.48 -46.42 15.26
C ASN A 19 -30.47 -45.26 15.05
N PHE A 20 -30.30 -44.46 13.99
CA PHE A 20 -31.19 -43.35 13.62
C PHE A 20 -31.47 -43.35 12.13
N CYS A 21 -32.68 -42.97 11.71
CA CYS A 21 -32.99 -42.67 10.31
C CYS A 21 -33.72 -41.32 10.18
N PHE A 22 -33.94 -40.86 8.95
CA PHE A 22 -34.63 -39.63 8.63
C PHE A 22 -36.00 -39.92 8.00
N GLU A 23 -37.05 -39.34 8.56
CA GLU A 23 -38.42 -39.41 8.04
C GLU A 23 -38.86 -38.01 7.60
N VAL A 24 -39.31 -37.88 6.35
CA VAL A 24 -39.82 -36.60 5.84
C VAL A 24 -41.26 -36.38 6.31
N LYS A 25 -41.50 -35.31 7.08
CA LYS A 25 -42.83 -34.91 7.56
C LYS A 25 -43.17 -33.49 7.13
N GLN A 26 -44.46 -33.21 7.02
CA GLN A 26 -44.96 -31.84 6.91
C GLN A 26 -45.24 -31.27 8.31
N ILE A 27 -44.71 -30.08 8.59
CA ILE A 27 -44.96 -29.36 9.85
C ILE A 27 -45.46 -27.93 9.55
N PRO A 28 -46.20 -27.29 10.48
CA PRO A 28 -46.68 -25.92 10.27
C PRO A 28 -45.54 -24.91 10.09
N ILE A 29 -45.72 -23.92 9.20
CA ILE A 29 -44.76 -22.81 9.07
C ILE A 29 -44.65 -22.04 10.40
N PRO A 30 -43.44 -21.77 10.91
CA PRO A 30 -43.29 -21.07 12.17
C PRO A 30 -43.68 -19.60 12.05
N LYS A 31 -44.23 -19.05 13.14
CA LYS A 31 -44.43 -17.60 13.26
C LYS A 31 -43.06 -16.92 13.31
N VAL A 32 -42.86 -15.90 12.48
CA VAL A 32 -41.59 -15.16 12.40
C VAL A 32 -41.48 -14.19 13.58
N PRO A 33 -40.50 -14.35 14.48
CA PRO A 33 -40.29 -13.41 15.59
C PRO A 33 -39.85 -12.02 15.11
N PRO A 34 -39.98 -10.97 15.94
CA PRO A 34 -39.65 -9.59 15.56
C PRO A 34 -38.22 -9.40 15.04
N ASP A 35 -37.24 -10.13 15.57
CA ASP A 35 -35.80 -9.97 15.32
C ASP A 35 -35.23 -10.98 14.30
N GLN A 36 -36.08 -11.78 13.65
CA GLN A 36 -35.67 -12.87 12.77
C GLN A 36 -36.20 -12.72 11.35
N VAL A 37 -35.62 -13.48 10.44
CA VAL A 37 -36.13 -13.69 9.08
C VAL A 37 -36.53 -15.14 8.87
N LEU A 38 -37.51 -15.35 8.01
CA LEU A 38 -37.83 -16.67 7.46
C LEU A 38 -37.13 -16.81 6.12
N VAL A 39 -36.29 -17.83 6.01
CA VAL A 39 -35.56 -18.16 4.78
C VAL A 39 -36.18 -19.41 4.18
N ARG A 40 -36.57 -19.34 2.89
CA ARG A 40 -36.89 -20.52 2.09
C ARG A 40 -35.58 -21.09 1.56
N LEU A 41 -35.22 -22.27 2.04
CA LEU A 41 -33.98 -22.94 1.68
C LEU A 41 -34.00 -23.36 0.22
N ALA A 42 -32.90 -23.08 -0.48
CA ALA A 42 -32.66 -23.50 -1.85
C ALA A 42 -31.70 -24.70 -1.90
N ALA A 43 -30.67 -24.67 -1.04
CA ALA A 43 -29.70 -25.76 -0.92
C ALA A 43 -29.22 -25.90 0.53
N THR A 44 -28.93 -27.14 0.93
CA THR A 44 -28.34 -27.48 2.22
C THR A 44 -27.19 -28.45 2.01
N GLY A 45 -26.05 -28.14 2.63
CA GLY A 45 -24.91 -29.05 2.67
C GLY A 45 -25.16 -30.19 3.65
N VAL A 46 -24.60 -31.35 3.35
CA VAL A 46 -24.59 -32.52 4.24
C VAL A 46 -23.14 -32.76 4.66
N CYS A 47 -22.88 -32.67 5.96
CA CYS A 47 -21.55 -32.87 6.49
C CYS A 47 -21.55 -34.01 7.54
N GLY A 48 -20.42 -34.69 7.71
CA GLY A 48 -20.31 -35.84 8.61
C GLY A 48 -20.69 -35.51 10.06
N THR A 49 -20.55 -34.24 10.45
CA THR A 49 -21.01 -33.73 11.74
C THR A 49 -22.52 -33.88 11.93
N ASP A 50 -23.35 -33.79 10.89
CA ASP A 50 -24.80 -34.03 10.99
C ASP A 50 -25.09 -35.46 11.45
N PHE A 51 -24.42 -36.44 10.84
CA PHE A 51 -24.57 -37.85 11.23
C PHE A 51 -23.95 -38.14 12.60
N ALA A 52 -22.85 -37.49 12.94
CA ALA A 52 -22.26 -37.59 14.27
C ALA A 52 -23.18 -37.01 15.36
N LEU A 53 -23.87 -35.89 15.10
CA LEU A 53 -24.93 -35.35 15.95
C LEU A 53 -26.11 -36.34 16.05
N ALA A 54 -26.62 -36.84 14.92
CA ALA A 54 -27.75 -37.76 14.85
C ALA A 54 -27.53 -39.06 15.65
N SER A 55 -26.29 -39.57 15.62
CA SER A 55 -25.86 -40.75 16.39
C SER A 55 -25.64 -40.49 17.88
N GLY A 56 -25.70 -39.22 18.32
CA GLY A 56 -25.47 -38.81 19.70
C GLY A 56 -23.99 -38.69 20.11
N LYS A 57 -23.04 -38.99 19.21
CA LYS A 57 -21.58 -38.93 19.49
C LYS A 57 -21.07 -37.54 19.89
N LEU A 58 -21.77 -36.48 19.47
CA LEU A 58 -21.41 -35.08 19.76
C LEU A 58 -22.32 -34.42 20.82
N GLY A 59 -23.09 -35.22 21.55
CA GLY A 59 -23.96 -34.77 22.63
C GLY A 59 -25.38 -34.39 22.17
N PRO A 60 -26.08 -33.53 22.94
CA PRO A 60 -27.46 -33.15 22.64
C PRO A 60 -27.61 -32.47 21.29
N HIS A 61 -28.71 -32.77 20.59
CA HIS A 61 -29.05 -32.27 19.26
C HIS A 61 -30.56 -32.03 19.13
N ARG A 62 -30.98 -31.44 18.00
CA ARG A 62 -32.40 -31.30 17.62
C ARG A 62 -32.81 -32.40 16.64
N ASP A 63 -34.12 -32.60 16.50
CA ASP A 63 -34.66 -33.62 15.59
C ASP A 63 -34.54 -33.21 14.12
N VAL A 64 -34.62 -31.91 13.81
CA VAL A 64 -34.30 -31.37 12.48
C VAL A 64 -32.82 -30.99 12.44
N LEU A 65 -32.02 -31.79 11.73
CA LEU A 65 -30.58 -31.59 11.56
C LEU A 65 -30.26 -30.73 10.31
N GLY A 66 -29.02 -30.76 9.83
CA GLY A 66 -28.54 -29.92 8.73
C GLY A 66 -27.95 -28.63 9.27
N HIS A 67 -26.64 -28.59 9.46
CA HIS A 67 -26.02 -27.45 10.11
C HIS A 67 -25.65 -26.30 9.17
N GLU A 68 -25.74 -26.50 7.86
CA GLU A 68 -25.58 -25.42 6.87
C GLU A 68 -26.76 -25.32 5.89
N GLY A 69 -27.02 -24.12 5.37
CA GLY A 69 -27.97 -23.93 4.29
C GLY A 69 -27.94 -22.53 3.70
N ILE A 70 -28.48 -22.38 2.51
CA ILE A 70 -28.65 -21.10 1.83
C ILE A 70 -30.02 -21.05 1.17
N GLY A 71 -30.61 -19.87 1.16
CA GLY A 71 -31.90 -19.67 0.53
C GLY A 71 -32.25 -18.19 0.39
N TYR A 72 -33.53 -17.93 0.15
CA TYR A 72 -34.06 -16.59 -0.05
C TYR A 72 -34.91 -16.18 1.14
N VAL A 73 -34.73 -14.95 1.61
CA VAL A 73 -35.58 -14.37 2.64
C VAL A 73 -36.99 -14.19 2.07
N VAL A 74 -37.99 -14.82 2.68
CA VAL A 74 -39.40 -14.74 2.24
C VAL A 74 -40.27 -13.91 3.18
N LYS A 75 -39.85 -13.73 4.43
CA LYS A 75 -40.52 -12.89 5.43
C LYS A 75 -39.52 -12.32 6.41
N VAL A 76 -39.77 -11.09 6.85
CA VAL A 76 -38.91 -10.32 7.75
C VAL A 76 -39.71 -9.95 8.99
N GLY A 77 -39.11 -10.11 10.18
CA GLY A 77 -39.69 -9.71 11.46
C GLY A 77 -39.85 -8.20 11.59
N SER A 78 -40.71 -7.75 12.50
CA SER A 78 -41.09 -6.34 12.64
C SER A 78 -39.97 -5.41 13.14
N GLU A 79 -38.94 -5.94 13.79
CA GLU A 79 -37.79 -5.18 14.33
C GLU A 79 -36.55 -5.24 13.42
N VAL A 80 -36.63 -5.97 12.31
CA VAL A 80 -35.52 -6.09 11.38
C VAL A 80 -35.47 -4.88 10.43
N SER A 81 -34.34 -4.18 10.42
CA SER A 81 -34.14 -3.06 9.52
C SER A 81 -34.03 -3.50 8.06
N LYS A 82 -34.72 -2.77 7.16
CA LYS A 82 -34.58 -2.91 5.71
C LYS A 82 -33.16 -2.69 5.21
N THR A 83 -32.36 -1.88 5.91
CA THR A 83 -30.95 -1.67 5.55
C THR A 83 -30.07 -2.88 5.85
N GLN A 84 -30.55 -3.81 6.68
CA GLN A 84 -29.83 -5.02 7.06
C GLN A 84 -30.21 -6.19 6.14
N VAL A 85 -31.51 -6.43 5.94
CA VAL A 85 -32.01 -7.50 5.07
C VAL A 85 -33.47 -7.22 4.65
N GLU A 86 -33.86 -7.74 3.48
CA GLU A 86 -35.18 -7.56 2.89
C GLU A 86 -35.61 -8.89 2.23
N VAL A 87 -36.90 -8.99 1.93
CA VAL A 87 -37.47 -10.12 1.17
C VAL A 87 -36.82 -10.19 -0.21
N GLY A 88 -36.41 -11.38 -0.62
CA GLY A 88 -35.73 -11.65 -1.88
C GLY A 88 -34.20 -11.75 -1.77
N HIS A 89 -33.58 -11.24 -0.70
CA HIS A 89 -32.14 -11.38 -0.51
C HIS A 89 -31.74 -12.84 -0.23
N ARG A 90 -30.58 -13.25 -0.76
CA ARG A 90 -29.95 -14.52 -0.43
C ARG A 90 -29.34 -14.45 0.97
N ALA A 91 -29.69 -15.43 1.80
CA ALA A 91 -29.23 -15.55 3.17
C ALA A 91 -28.58 -16.92 3.39
N CYS A 92 -27.37 -16.89 3.93
CA CYS A 92 -26.65 -18.06 4.36
C CYS A 92 -26.88 -18.33 5.83
N ILE A 93 -26.92 -19.62 6.13
CA ILE A 93 -27.10 -20.20 7.45
C ILE A 93 -25.89 -21.08 7.68
N PRO A 94 -24.83 -20.57 8.32
CA PRO A 94 -23.71 -21.40 8.74
C PRO A 94 -24.05 -22.18 10.02
N TRP A 95 -23.12 -23.01 10.48
CA TRP A 95 -23.32 -23.79 11.70
C TRP A 95 -23.61 -22.91 12.92
N VAL A 96 -22.85 -21.84 13.10
CA VAL A 96 -23.11 -20.82 14.13
C VAL A 96 -24.27 -19.95 13.65
N ARG A 97 -25.47 -20.21 14.19
CA ARG A 97 -26.67 -19.46 13.83
C ARG A 97 -26.68 -18.08 14.45
N ASP A 98 -26.22 -17.96 15.69
CA ASP A 98 -26.27 -16.71 16.44
C ASP A 98 -25.18 -16.66 17.52
N ILE A 99 -24.86 -15.44 17.95
CA ILE A 99 -23.88 -15.12 18.99
C ILE A 99 -24.42 -14.04 19.93
N CYS A 100 -23.78 -13.82 21.08
CA CYS A 100 -24.24 -12.83 22.06
C CYS A 100 -23.67 -11.42 21.89
N GLN A 101 -22.62 -11.24 21.07
CA GLN A 101 -21.93 -9.96 20.82
C GLN A 101 -21.28 -9.28 22.06
N LYS A 102 -21.32 -9.91 23.24
CA LYS A 102 -20.85 -9.33 24.51
C LYS A 102 -19.74 -10.12 25.22
N CYS A 103 -19.58 -11.41 24.92
CA CYS A 103 -18.55 -12.23 25.58
C CYS A 103 -17.15 -11.96 25.01
N VAL A 104 -16.10 -12.36 25.73
CA VAL A 104 -14.69 -12.15 25.31
C VAL A 104 -14.41 -12.62 23.88
N TYR A 105 -14.95 -13.78 23.48
CA TYR A 105 -14.80 -14.29 22.11
C TYR A 105 -15.48 -13.40 21.06
N CYS A 106 -16.68 -12.85 21.36
CA CYS A 106 -17.36 -11.94 20.44
C CYS A 106 -16.68 -10.58 20.33
N LEU A 107 -16.01 -10.13 21.39
CA LEU A 107 -15.29 -8.86 21.41
C LEU A 107 -13.85 -8.98 20.87
N THR A 108 -13.33 -10.20 20.78
CA THR A 108 -12.01 -10.49 20.21
C THR A 108 -12.16 -10.67 18.69
N PRO A 109 -11.49 -9.85 17.86
CA PRO A 109 -11.64 -9.94 16.41
C PRO A 109 -11.29 -11.33 15.87
N GLY A 110 -12.19 -11.91 15.05
CA GLY A 110 -11.96 -13.20 14.40
C GLY A 110 -12.28 -14.44 15.25
N GLU A 111 -12.72 -14.24 16.49
CA GLU A 111 -12.92 -15.29 17.50
C GLU A 111 -14.41 -15.51 17.84
N GLU A 112 -15.33 -14.75 17.25
CA GLU A 112 -16.74 -14.80 17.63
C GLU A 112 -17.47 -16.14 17.38
N PRO A 113 -17.04 -17.05 16.47
CA PRO A 113 -17.58 -18.41 16.39
C PRO A 113 -17.39 -19.23 17.67
N ARG A 114 -16.47 -18.84 18.55
CA ARG A 114 -16.26 -19.47 19.87
C ARG A 114 -17.14 -18.87 20.97
N CYS A 115 -18.14 -18.05 20.62
CA CYS A 115 -19.07 -17.45 21.57
C CYS A 115 -19.64 -18.50 22.54
N VAL A 116 -19.58 -18.21 23.85
CA VAL A 116 -20.07 -19.12 24.89
C VAL A 116 -21.60 -19.27 24.88
N GLU A 117 -22.30 -18.27 24.35
CA GLU A 117 -23.75 -18.22 24.18
C GLU A 117 -24.18 -18.55 22.73
N GLN A 118 -23.28 -19.10 21.90
CA GLN A 118 -23.60 -19.39 20.49
C GLN A 118 -24.81 -20.31 20.35
N LEU A 119 -25.63 -20.08 19.33
CA LEU A 119 -26.67 -21.01 18.89
C LEU A 119 -26.18 -21.75 17.65
N ASN A 120 -26.43 -23.05 17.59
CA ASN A 120 -25.93 -23.90 16.51
C ASN A 120 -27.08 -24.62 15.79
N SER A 121 -27.09 -24.53 14.47
CA SER A 121 -28.02 -25.23 13.57
C SER A 121 -27.92 -26.74 13.77
N GLY A 122 -29.05 -27.42 13.94
CA GLY A 122 -29.14 -28.87 14.20
C GLY A 122 -28.74 -29.30 15.62
N ARG A 123 -28.18 -28.40 16.45
CA ARG A 123 -27.73 -28.74 17.81
C ARG A 123 -28.56 -28.08 18.90
N LYS A 124 -28.57 -26.74 18.95
CA LYS A 124 -29.34 -25.98 19.95
C LYS A 124 -30.68 -25.52 19.40
N ILE A 125 -30.80 -25.42 18.08
CA ILE A 125 -31.99 -25.01 17.34
C ILE A 125 -32.09 -25.85 16.07
N ASP A 126 -33.28 -25.91 15.49
CA ASP A 126 -33.53 -26.72 14.30
C ASP A 126 -32.62 -26.28 13.14
N GLY A 127 -32.14 -27.27 12.40
CA GLY A 127 -31.22 -27.09 11.28
C GLY A 127 -31.91 -26.79 9.96
N CYS A 128 -31.27 -27.19 8.87
CA CYS A 128 -31.60 -26.87 7.49
C CYS A 128 -32.02 -28.09 6.68
N PHE A 129 -32.18 -29.29 7.27
CA PHE A 129 -32.88 -30.40 6.61
C PHE A 129 -34.39 -30.16 6.58
N ALA A 130 -34.75 -29.08 5.88
CA ALA A 130 -36.03 -28.39 5.93
C ALA A 130 -36.20 -27.54 4.67
N GLU A 131 -37.44 -27.24 4.27
CA GLU A 131 -37.71 -26.26 3.20
C GLU A 131 -37.63 -24.80 3.68
N TYR A 132 -37.82 -24.56 4.99
CA TYR A 132 -37.78 -23.24 5.59
C TYR A 132 -37.03 -23.26 6.92
N ALA A 133 -36.33 -22.16 7.22
CA ALA A 133 -35.63 -21.98 8.48
C ALA A 133 -35.78 -20.55 9.01
N LEU A 134 -35.93 -20.42 10.32
CA LEU A 134 -35.85 -19.15 11.02
C LEU A 134 -34.37 -18.79 11.28
N VAL A 135 -34.02 -17.52 11.08
CA VAL A 135 -32.66 -17.03 11.26
C VAL A 135 -32.67 -15.71 12.03
N PRO A 136 -32.05 -15.64 13.22
CA PRO A 136 -31.76 -14.39 13.91
C PRO A 136 -30.95 -13.45 13.03
N THR A 137 -31.42 -12.22 12.87
CA THR A 137 -30.78 -11.28 11.95
C THR A 137 -29.43 -10.79 12.47
N ARG A 138 -29.22 -10.83 13.79
CA ARG A 138 -28.02 -10.38 14.50
C ARG A 138 -26.72 -11.01 13.98
N TYR A 139 -26.75 -12.28 13.59
CA TYR A 139 -25.60 -13.00 13.03
C TYR A 139 -25.86 -13.60 11.64
N LEU A 140 -26.82 -13.03 10.91
CA LEU A 140 -27.12 -13.41 9.53
C LEU A 140 -25.93 -13.14 8.61
N VAL A 141 -25.68 -14.04 7.66
CA VAL A 141 -24.74 -13.84 6.55
C VAL A 141 -25.53 -13.57 5.29
N ARG A 142 -25.50 -12.33 4.80
CA ARG A 142 -26.10 -11.97 3.51
C ARG A 142 -25.09 -12.23 2.39
N ILE A 143 -25.52 -12.87 1.32
CA ILE A 143 -24.75 -12.95 0.07
C ILE A 143 -24.98 -11.67 -0.74
N PRO A 144 -23.92 -10.91 -1.08
CA PRO A 144 -24.06 -9.74 -1.94
C PRO A 144 -24.64 -10.11 -3.31
N ASP A 145 -25.43 -9.21 -3.90
CA ASP A 145 -26.16 -9.50 -5.14
C ASP A 145 -25.23 -9.73 -6.34
N GLN A 146 -24.01 -9.18 -6.29
CA GLN A 146 -22.97 -9.39 -7.29
C GLN A 146 -22.35 -10.80 -7.31
N VAL A 147 -22.55 -11.61 -6.25
CA VAL A 147 -21.95 -12.96 -6.18
C VAL A 147 -22.65 -13.88 -7.17
N ASN A 148 -21.99 -14.19 -8.28
CA ASN A 148 -22.57 -15.00 -9.37
C ASN A 148 -22.31 -16.50 -9.19
N LEU A 149 -22.63 -17.02 -8.01
CA LEU A 149 -22.59 -18.45 -7.71
C LEU A 149 -24.00 -18.96 -7.46
N SER A 150 -24.24 -20.22 -7.85
CA SER A 150 -25.45 -20.95 -7.50
C SER A 150 -25.51 -21.21 -5.99
N ASN A 151 -26.71 -21.47 -5.48
CA ASN A 151 -26.88 -21.77 -4.05
C ASN A 151 -26.19 -23.10 -3.69
N GLU A 152 -26.18 -24.02 -4.66
CA GLU A 152 -25.56 -25.34 -4.61
C GLU A 152 -24.04 -25.25 -4.50
N GLU A 153 -23.41 -24.26 -5.16
CA GLU A 153 -21.97 -23.99 -5.03
C GLU A 153 -21.61 -23.33 -3.69
N ILE A 154 -22.51 -22.53 -3.12
CA ILE A 154 -22.26 -21.86 -1.84
C ILE A 154 -22.47 -22.79 -0.65
N ALA A 155 -23.47 -23.68 -0.70
CA ALA A 155 -23.87 -24.48 0.46
C ALA A 155 -22.71 -25.27 1.13
N PRO A 156 -21.82 -25.99 0.39
CA PRO A 156 -20.69 -26.70 0.99
C PRO A 156 -19.65 -25.78 1.66
N ILE A 157 -19.62 -24.50 1.29
CA ILE A 157 -18.67 -23.52 1.82
C ILE A 157 -19.08 -23.04 3.21
N LEU A 158 -20.37 -23.09 3.53
CA LEU A 158 -20.90 -22.63 4.81
C LEU A 158 -20.52 -23.50 6.01
N CYS A 159 -19.96 -24.68 5.74
CA CYS A 159 -19.30 -25.51 6.75
C CYS A 159 -17.92 -25.99 6.26
N GLY A 160 -17.88 -26.98 5.37
CA GLY A 160 -16.62 -27.63 4.99
C GLY A 160 -15.60 -26.66 4.42
N GLY A 161 -16.04 -25.77 3.52
CA GLY A 161 -15.16 -24.79 2.90
C GLY A 161 -14.61 -23.76 3.88
N VAL A 162 -15.47 -23.11 4.67
CA VAL A 162 -15.04 -22.12 5.66
C VAL A 162 -14.16 -22.75 6.75
N THR A 163 -14.43 -24.00 7.13
CA THR A 163 -13.61 -24.73 8.12
C THR A 163 -12.20 -24.95 7.60
N ALA A 164 -12.07 -25.43 6.36
CA ALA A 164 -10.77 -25.61 5.71
C ALA A 164 -10.03 -24.28 5.54
N TYR A 165 -10.74 -23.25 5.06
CA TYR A 165 -10.19 -21.91 4.87
C TYR A 165 -9.66 -21.32 6.20
N LYS A 166 -10.46 -21.37 7.27
CA LYS A 166 -10.07 -20.87 8.60
C LYS A 166 -8.88 -21.63 9.17
N ALA A 167 -8.82 -22.95 8.97
CA ALA A 167 -7.71 -23.79 9.43
C ALA A 167 -6.38 -23.36 8.78
N ILE A 168 -6.38 -23.08 7.47
CA ILE A 168 -5.19 -22.58 6.76
C ILE A 168 -4.85 -21.16 7.21
N LYS A 169 -5.84 -20.26 7.25
CA LYS A 169 -5.64 -18.87 7.67
C LYS A 169 -5.05 -18.76 9.08
N SER A 170 -5.45 -19.65 9.98
CA SER A 170 -5.00 -19.65 11.39
C SER A 170 -3.64 -20.32 11.59
N SER A 171 -3.14 -21.12 10.64
CA SER A 171 -1.85 -21.80 10.79
C SER A 171 -0.65 -20.85 10.77
N GLY A 172 -0.80 -19.72 10.06
CA GLY A 172 0.27 -18.75 9.80
C GLY A 172 1.23 -19.18 8.70
N ALA A 173 0.91 -20.22 7.93
CA ALA A 173 1.68 -20.64 6.75
C ALA A 173 1.75 -19.50 5.71
N GLN A 174 2.92 -19.34 5.11
CA GLN A 174 3.26 -18.33 4.11
C GLN A 174 3.35 -18.96 2.71
N PRO A 175 3.05 -18.22 1.64
CA PRO A 175 3.19 -18.71 0.27
C PRO A 175 4.58 -19.32 0.01
N GLY A 176 4.60 -20.45 -0.69
CA GLY A 176 5.79 -21.27 -0.94
C GLY A 176 6.05 -22.35 0.10
N GLU A 177 5.49 -22.25 1.31
CA GLU A 177 5.69 -23.27 2.34
C GLU A 177 4.85 -24.54 2.08
N TRP A 178 5.42 -25.68 2.48
CA TRP A 178 4.76 -26.98 2.42
C TRP A 178 3.68 -27.12 3.49
N ILE A 179 2.50 -27.60 3.07
CA ILE A 179 1.37 -27.88 3.97
C ILE A 179 0.83 -29.28 3.70
N ALA A 180 0.73 -30.12 4.73
CA ALA A 180 0.08 -31.42 4.61
C ALA A 180 -1.39 -31.33 5.03
N VAL A 181 -2.29 -31.92 4.24
CA VAL A 181 -3.72 -32.05 4.55
C VAL A 181 -4.02 -33.53 4.79
N SER A 182 -4.20 -33.88 6.07
CA SER A 182 -4.55 -35.25 6.50
C SER A 182 -6.06 -35.44 6.47
N GLY A 183 -6.53 -36.48 5.77
CA GLY A 183 -7.91 -36.61 5.30
C GLY A 183 -8.17 -35.87 3.98
N GLY A 184 -7.13 -35.76 3.14
CA GLY A 184 -7.14 -34.93 1.93
C GLY A 184 -8.24 -35.28 0.90
N GLY A 185 -8.70 -36.53 0.84
CA GLY A 185 -9.77 -36.96 -0.06
C GLY A 185 -11.19 -36.77 0.51
N GLY A 186 -11.33 -36.29 1.75
CA GLY A 186 -12.62 -35.99 2.35
C GLY A 186 -13.18 -34.62 1.92
N GLY A 187 -14.47 -34.36 2.22
CA GLY A 187 -15.13 -33.11 1.81
C GLY A 187 -14.46 -31.83 2.32
N VAL A 188 -13.91 -31.83 3.53
CA VAL A 188 -13.15 -30.69 4.09
C VAL A 188 -11.72 -30.68 3.55
N GLY A 189 -11.06 -31.85 3.49
CA GLY A 189 -9.68 -31.97 3.04
C GLY A 189 -9.48 -31.55 1.58
N ALA A 190 -10.37 -31.98 0.68
CA ALA A 190 -10.29 -31.65 -0.73
C ALA A 190 -10.45 -30.14 -0.97
N LEU A 191 -11.35 -29.49 -0.24
CA LEU A 191 -11.46 -28.02 -0.24
C LEU A 191 -10.20 -27.37 0.37
N GLY A 192 -9.64 -27.95 1.43
CA GLY A 192 -8.40 -27.49 2.06
C GLY A 192 -7.19 -27.53 1.11
N ILE A 193 -7.05 -28.58 0.29
CA ILE A 193 -6.00 -28.66 -0.73
C ILE A 193 -6.18 -27.52 -1.74
N GLN A 194 -7.41 -27.31 -2.23
CA GLN A 194 -7.71 -26.25 -3.19
C GLN A 194 -7.45 -24.85 -2.62
N TYR A 195 -7.89 -24.58 -1.38
CA TYR A 195 -7.59 -23.32 -0.70
C TYR A 195 -6.09 -23.13 -0.47
N ALA A 196 -5.38 -24.16 -0.01
CA ALA A 196 -3.94 -24.09 0.20
C ALA A 196 -3.21 -23.75 -1.09
N ARG A 197 -3.57 -24.41 -2.20
CA ARG A 197 -3.01 -24.12 -3.52
C ARG A 197 -3.32 -22.68 -3.96
N ALA A 198 -4.57 -22.24 -3.81
CA ALA A 198 -5.01 -20.91 -4.18
C ALA A 198 -4.37 -19.80 -3.32
N MET A 199 -3.98 -20.12 -2.08
CA MET A 199 -3.23 -19.24 -1.18
C MET A 199 -1.72 -19.25 -1.43
N GLY A 200 -1.25 -19.95 -2.46
CA GLY A 200 0.15 -20.03 -2.84
C GLY A 200 0.99 -20.98 -1.99
N LEU A 201 0.37 -21.85 -1.19
CA LEU A 201 1.05 -22.91 -0.47
C LEU A 201 1.30 -24.12 -1.38
N ARG A 202 2.14 -25.05 -0.91
CA ARG A 202 2.45 -26.31 -1.61
C ARG A 202 1.76 -27.48 -0.88
N PRO A 203 0.52 -27.85 -1.25
CA PRO A 203 -0.23 -28.86 -0.52
C PRO A 203 0.24 -30.29 -0.83
N ILE A 204 0.39 -31.10 0.22
CA ILE A 204 0.59 -32.55 0.18
C ILE A 204 -0.67 -33.19 0.78
N ALA A 205 -1.27 -34.12 0.06
CA ALA A 205 -2.45 -34.83 0.55
C ALA A 205 -2.05 -36.14 1.24
N ILE A 206 -2.64 -36.41 2.40
CA ILE A 206 -2.45 -37.66 3.14
C ILE A 206 -3.83 -38.28 3.38
N ASP A 207 -4.05 -39.51 2.93
CA ASP A 207 -5.32 -40.23 3.15
C ASP A 207 -5.13 -41.75 3.13
N ALA A 208 -6.17 -42.48 3.54
CA ALA A 208 -6.25 -43.93 3.49
C ALA A 208 -7.01 -44.36 2.23
N GLY A 209 -6.31 -45.06 1.33
CA GLY A 209 -6.86 -45.59 0.07
C GLY A 209 -6.14 -45.03 -1.16
N GLU A 210 -5.98 -45.84 -2.21
CA GLU A 210 -5.36 -45.36 -3.46
C GLU A 210 -6.38 -44.64 -4.37
N ASP A 211 -7.65 -44.99 -4.23
CA ASP A 211 -8.81 -44.44 -4.95
C ASP A 211 -8.96 -42.93 -4.80
N LYS A 212 -8.53 -42.36 -3.67
CA LYS A 212 -8.57 -40.91 -3.40
C LYS A 212 -7.41 -40.11 -4.00
N LYS A 213 -6.36 -40.78 -4.47
CA LYS A 213 -5.15 -40.13 -4.96
C LYS A 213 -5.45 -39.14 -6.09
N GLN A 214 -6.20 -39.58 -7.08
CA GLN A 214 -6.50 -38.76 -8.26
C GLN A 214 -7.31 -37.52 -7.86
N LEU A 215 -8.33 -37.68 -6.99
CA LEU A 215 -9.11 -36.57 -6.47
C LEU A 215 -8.23 -35.53 -5.76
N CYS A 216 -7.28 -35.96 -4.94
CA CYS A 216 -6.36 -35.07 -4.23
C CYS A 216 -5.44 -34.31 -5.18
N LEU A 217 -4.89 -34.99 -6.18
CA LEU A 217 -4.03 -34.37 -7.20
C LEU A 217 -4.83 -33.38 -8.07
N ASP A 218 -6.04 -33.75 -8.49
CA ASP A 218 -6.96 -32.88 -9.23
C ASP A 218 -7.39 -31.66 -8.40
N SER A 219 -7.48 -31.82 -7.08
CA SER A 219 -7.72 -30.73 -6.12
C SER A 219 -6.51 -29.81 -5.93
N GLY A 220 -5.36 -30.14 -6.51
CA GLY A 220 -4.16 -29.30 -6.53
C GLY A 220 -3.04 -29.73 -5.58
N ALA A 221 -3.09 -30.95 -5.02
CA ALA A 221 -1.99 -31.51 -4.25
C ALA A 221 -0.76 -31.74 -5.14
N GLU A 222 0.42 -31.32 -4.69
CA GLU A 222 1.69 -31.57 -5.38
C GLU A 222 2.20 -33.00 -5.13
N ALA A 223 1.79 -33.62 -4.02
CA ALA A 223 2.09 -35.01 -3.71
C ALA A 223 0.93 -35.67 -2.93
N TYR A 224 0.89 -37.01 -2.97
CA TYR A 224 -0.09 -37.82 -2.26
C TYR A 224 0.60 -38.96 -1.51
N ILE A 225 0.27 -39.14 -0.23
CA ILE A 225 0.76 -40.22 0.62
C ILE A 225 -0.42 -41.10 1.04
N ASN A 226 -0.34 -42.39 0.68
CA ASN A 226 -1.32 -43.40 1.06
C ASN A 226 -0.88 -44.10 2.34
N VAL A 227 -1.55 -43.80 3.46
CA VAL A 227 -1.17 -44.34 4.79
C VAL A 227 -1.39 -45.85 4.94
N LEU A 228 -2.07 -46.50 4.00
CA LEU A 228 -2.24 -47.96 3.98
C LEU A 228 -1.09 -48.70 3.28
N LYS A 229 -0.29 -47.98 2.48
CA LYS A 229 0.85 -48.55 1.74
C LYS A 229 2.19 -48.09 2.29
N GLU A 230 2.27 -46.83 2.73
CA GLU A 230 3.50 -46.26 3.27
C GLU A 230 3.64 -46.60 4.75
N GLN A 231 4.74 -47.26 5.11
CA GLN A 231 5.00 -47.65 6.50
C GLN A 231 5.79 -46.57 7.25
N ASP A 232 6.63 -45.80 6.55
CA ASP A 232 7.45 -44.73 7.14
C ASP A 232 7.13 -43.38 6.48
N ILE A 233 6.02 -42.79 6.95
CA ILE A 233 5.52 -41.51 6.44
C ILE A 233 6.53 -40.37 6.65
N PRO A 234 7.22 -40.23 7.80
CA PRO A 234 8.26 -39.22 7.99
C PRO A 234 9.38 -39.29 6.95
N THR A 235 9.90 -40.49 6.66
CA THR A 235 10.94 -40.66 5.64
C THR A 235 10.42 -40.27 4.26
N THR A 236 9.22 -40.72 3.88
CA THR A 236 8.61 -40.33 2.60
C THR A 236 8.36 -38.82 2.53
N MET A 237 7.93 -38.18 3.63
CA MET A 237 7.78 -36.73 3.70
C MET A 237 9.10 -36.00 3.42
N ALA A 238 10.19 -36.47 4.01
CA ALA A 238 11.53 -35.90 3.80
C ALA A 238 12.02 -36.05 2.35
N THR A 239 11.49 -36.98 1.56
CA THR A 239 11.79 -37.07 0.12
C THR A 239 11.01 -36.05 -0.73
N ILE A 240 9.89 -35.55 -0.21
CA ILE A 240 8.99 -34.62 -0.93
C ILE A 240 9.39 -33.17 -0.63
N THR A 241 9.72 -32.82 0.62
CA THR A 241 10.03 -31.43 1.00
C THR A 241 11.45 -31.05 0.61
N ASP A 242 11.64 -29.80 0.15
CA ASP A 242 12.91 -29.36 -0.44
C ASP A 242 14.08 -29.40 0.56
N ASP A 243 13.78 -29.13 1.84
CA ASP A 243 14.74 -29.10 2.95
C ASP A 243 14.91 -30.47 3.64
N LYS A 244 14.05 -31.45 3.31
CA LYS A 244 13.97 -32.77 3.95
C LYS A 244 13.65 -32.73 5.45
N LEU A 245 13.13 -31.62 5.95
CA LEU A 245 12.85 -31.44 7.38
C LEU A 245 11.38 -31.71 7.74
N GLY A 246 10.50 -31.84 6.75
CA GLY A 246 9.06 -32.00 6.94
C GLY A 246 8.28 -30.76 6.52
N VAL A 247 6.98 -30.73 6.82
CA VAL A 247 6.10 -29.63 6.40
C VAL A 247 6.04 -28.52 7.44
N ARG A 248 5.73 -27.30 6.99
CA ARG A 248 5.49 -26.16 7.88
C ARG A 248 4.20 -26.33 8.67
N THR A 249 3.16 -26.83 8.02
CA THR A 249 1.82 -26.95 8.61
C THR A 249 1.24 -28.30 8.29
N VAL A 250 0.57 -28.93 9.27
CA VAL A 250 -0.32 -30.06 9.03
C VAL A 250 -1.73 -29.68 9.47
N ILE A 251 -2.69 -29.79 8.57
CA ILE A 251 -4.12 -29.68 8.89
C ILE A 251 -4.70 -31.08 8.97
N VAL A 252 -5.17 -31.48 10.14
CA VAL A 252 -5.79 -32.79 10.35
C VAL A 252 -7.30 -32.64 10.26
N THR A 253 -7.87 -33.09 9.15
CA THR A 253 -9.33 -33.14 8.93
C THR A 253 -9.92 -34.54 9.17
N ALA A 254 -9.06 -35.57 9.24
CA ALA A 254 -9.44 -36.92 9.60
C ALA A 254 -9.77 -37.05 11.10
N GLY A 255 -10.87 -37.74 11.42
CA GLY A 255 -11.28 -38.02 12.81
C GLY A 255 -10.55 -39.23 13.43
N SER A 256 -9.22 -39.32 13.27
CA SER A 256 -8.42 -40.47 13.73
C SER A 256 -7.28 -40.01 14.65
N PRO A 257 -7.06 -40.65 15.82
CA PRO A 257 -5.91 -40.37 16.67
C PRO A 257 -4.58 -40.59 15.93
N LYS A 258 -4.51 -41.63 15.10
CA LYS A 258 -3.30 -41.94 14.33
C LYS A 258 -2.94 -40.84 13.34
N ALA A 259 -3.94 -40.16 12.77
CA ALA A 259 -3.71 -39.02 11.88
C ALA A 259 -3.03 -37.85 12.61
N TYR A 260 -3.32 -37.65 13.91
CA TYR A 260 -2.67 -36.64 14.73
C TYR A 260 -1.25 -37.03 15.15
N GLU A 261 -1.01 -38.29 15.49
CA GLU A 261 0.34 -38.82 15.76
C GLU A 261 1.26 -38.56 14.56
N THR A 262 0.86 -39.04 13.38
CA THR A 262 1.60 -38.85 12.13
C THR A 262 1.80 -37.37 11.82
N ALA A 263 0.81 -36.53 12.10
CA ALA A 263 0.93 -35.09 11.87
C ALA A 263 2.06 -34.45 12.69
N VAL A 264 2.32 -34.89 13.92
CA VAL A 264 3.45 -34.38 14.71
C VAL A 264 4.79 -34.88 14.16
N GLU A 265 4.84 -36.13 13.69
CA GLU A 265 6.07 -36.75 13.18
C GLU A 265 6.58 -36.04 11.90
N ILE A 266 5.67 -35.65 11.00
CA ILE A 266 5.99 -35.04 9.70
C ILE A 266 6.20 -33.51 9.74
N LEU A 267 6.00 -32.87 10.89
CA LEU A 267 6.26 -31.45 11.03
C LEU A 267 7.76 -31.17 11.09
N GLY A 268 8.18 -30.17 10.32
CA GLY A 268 9.52 -29.60 10.39
C GLY A 268 9.69 -28.62 11.56
N PRO A 269 10.91 -28.07 11.73
CA PRO A 269 11.18 -27.07 12.75
C PRO A 269 10.21 -25.87 12.69
N MET A 270 9.80 -25.43 13.88
CA MET A 270 8.81 -24.39 14.14
C MET A 270 7.43 -24.67 13.53
N GLY A 271 7.14 -25.92 13.16
CA GLY A 271 5.92 -26.32 12.46
C GLY A 271 4.63 -26.19 13.29
N THR A 272 3.49 -26.18 12.62
CA THR A 272 2.17 -25.99 13.25
C THR A 272 1.18 -27.11 12.90
N LEU A 273 0.70 -27.80 13.93
CA LEU A 273 -0.41 -28.73 13.84
C LEU A 273 -1.73 -27.97 14.06
N VAL A 274 -2.63 -28.03 13.08
CA VAL A 274 -3.98 -27.46 13.16
C VAL A 274 -4.99 -28.58 13.37
N CYS A 275 -5.64 -28.61 14.54
CA CYS A 275 -6.65 -29.59 14.89
C CYS A 275 -8.02 -29.18 14.33
N VAL A 276 -8.59 -30.03 13.45
CA VAL A 276 -9.94 -29.85 12.87
C VAL A 276 -10.79 -31.12 13.04
N GLY A 277 -10.25 -32.29 12.67
CA GLY A 277 -10.94 -33.58 12.74
C GLY A 277 -11.24 -34.00 14.19
N ILE A 278 -12.38 -34.65 14.41
CA ILE A 278 -12.85 -35.00 15.75
C ILE A 278 -12.73 -36.51 15.96
N PRO A 279 -11.65 -37.02 16.58
CA PRO A 279 -11.61 -38.41 17.02
C PRO A 279 -12.59 -38.64 18.19
N PRO A 280 -12.97 -39.90 18.48
CA PRO A 280 -13.78 -40.20 19.66
C PRO A 280 -13.13 -39.65 20.94
N PRO A 281 -13.87 -38.98 21.84
CA PRO A 281 -13.30 -38.43 23.08
C PRO A 281 -12.58 -39.47 23.97
N THR A 282 -12.92 -40.75 23.82
CA THR A 282 -12.29 -41.88 24.52
C THR A 282 -10.94 -42.29 23.94
N GLN A 283 -10.50 -41.69 22.83
CA GLN A 283 -9.27 -42.04 22.11
C GLN A 283 -8.40 -40.80 21.89
N PRO A 284 -7.67 -40.33 22.91
CA PRO A 284 -6.68 -39.25 22.73
C PRO A 284 -5.49 -39.72 21.88
N PHE A 285 -4.76 -38.78 21.26
CA PHE A 285 -3.55 -39.11 20.49
C PHE A 285 -2.27 -38.95 21.35
N PRO A 286 -1.42 -39.98 21.46
CA PRO A 286 -0.19 -39.95 22.26
C PRO A 286 0.98 -39.30 21.49
N VAL A 287 1.59 -38.25 22.04
CA VAL A 287 2.77 -37.59 21.47
C VAL A 287 3.80 -37.26 22.55
N HIS A 288 5.09 -37.47 22.25
CA HIS A 288 6.15 -37.24 23.23
C HIS A 288 6.52 -35.74 23.31
N PRO A 289 6.66 -35.15 24.52
CA PRO A 289 7.00 -33.72 24.67
C PRO A 289 8.28 -33.28 23.95
N LEU A 290 9.27 -34.16 23.81
CA LEU A 290 10.52 -33.85 23.09
C LEU A 290 10.27 -33.43 21.63
N SER A 291 9.26 -33.97 20.95
CA SER A 291 8.93 -33.54 19.59
C SER A 291 8.57 -32.05 19.52
N PHE A 292 7.99 -31.49 20.60
CA PHE A 292 7.67 -30.07 20.70
C PHE A 292 8.88 -29.24 21.12
N ILE A 293 9.69 -29.75 22.04
CA ILE A 293 10.87 -29.04 22.55
C ILE A 293 11.94 -28.94 21.45
N ASP A 294 12.28 -30.06 20.82
CA ASP A 294 13.38 -30.14 19.86
C ASP A 294 13.06 -29.42 18.55
N LYS A 295 11.80 -29.50 18.09
CA LYS A 295 11.36 -28.89 16.83
C LYS A 295 10.61 -27.57 17.05
N GLY A 296 10.31 -27.13 18.27
CA GLY A 296 9.48 -25.94 18.53
C GLY A 296 8.08 -25.99 17.90
N ILE A 297 7.44 -27.16 17.89
CA ILE A 297 6.12 -27.35 17.28
C ILE A 297 5.03 -26.62 18.08
N ARG A 298 4.06 -26.05 17.35
CA ARG A 298 2.83 -25.48 17.92
C ARG A 298 1.63 -26.37 17.60
N ILE A 299 0.74 -26.58 18.58
CA ILE A 299 -0.60 -27.16 18.34
C ILE A 299 -1.63 -26.05 18.53
N ILE A 300 -2.51 -25.90 17.54
CA ILE A 300 -3.63 -24.97 17.62
C ILE A 300 -4.94 -25.66 17.25
N GLY A 301 -6.04 -25.22 17.84
CA GLY A 301 -7.39 -25.66 17.47
C GLY A 301 -8.05 -24.68 16.50
N SER A 302 -8.56 -25.19 15.38
CA SER A 302 -9.43 -24.42 14.48
C SER A 302 -10.87 -24.88 14.64
N PHE A 303 -11.79 -23.94 14.87
CA PHE A 303 -13.22 -24.19 14.86
C PHE A 303 -13.76 -23.97 13.44
N VAL A 304 -15.01 -23.54 13.28
CA VAL A 304 -15.50 -22.95 12.02
C VAL A 304 -15.07 -21.48 11.89
N GLY A 305 -15.23 -20.90 10.70
CA GLY A 305 -14.89 -19.49 10.46
C GLY A 305 -16.01 -18.50 10.80
N THR A 306 -15.61 -17.23 10.77
CA THR A 306 -16.47 -16.05 10.96
C THR A 306 -17.36 -15.79 9.73
N ARG A 307 -18.28 -14.82 9.84
CA ARG A 307 -19.04 -14.32 8.68
C ARG A 307 -18.14 -13.74 7.58
N GLU A 308 -17.04 -13.10 7.98
CA GLU A 308 -16.03 -12.60 7.06
C GLU A 308 -15.29 -13.75 6.38
N ASP A 309 -14.84 -14.75 7.15
CA ASP A 309 -14.17 -15.94 6.61
C ASP A 309 -15.08 -16.69 5.60
N ILE A 310 -16.40 -16.73 5.82
CA ILE A 310 -17.36 -17.31 4.85
C ILE A 310 -17.33 -16.52 3.54
N LEU A 311 -17.42 -15.19 3.60
CA LEU A 311 -17.42 -14.35 2.40
C LEU A 311 -16.08 -14.44 1.66
N GLU A 312 -14.96 -14.47 2.38
CA GLU A 312 -13.63 -14.68 1.79
C GLU A 312 -13.53 -16.07 1.14
N ALA A 313 -13.99 -17.13 1.82
CA ALA A 313 -14.00 -18.49 1.29
C ALA A 313 -14.86 -18.61 0.02
N ILE A 314 -16.00 -17.93 -0.04
CA ILE A 314 -16.88 -17.84 -1.22
C ILE A 314 -16.17 -17.13 -2.38
N GLN A 315 -15.36 -16.10 -2.12
CA GLN A 315 -14.63 -15.40 -3.19
C GLN A 315 -13.63 -16.31 -3.91
N TYR A 316 -13.04 -17.30 -3.24
CA TYR A 316 -12.21 -18.30 -3.93
C TYR A 316 -13.04 -19.18 -4.88
N VAL A 317 -14.27 -19.50 -4.49
CA VAL A 317 -15.20 -20.24 -5.35
C VAL A 317 -15.66 -19.40 -6.54
N GLU A 318 -15.96 -18.12 -6.29
CA GLU A 318 -16.33 -17.16 -7.32
C GLU A 318 -15.22 -16.96 -8.35
N ARG A 319 -13.95 -16.98 -7.92
CA ARG A 319 -12.78 -16.93 -8.81
C ARG A 319 -12.49 -18.26 -9.53
N GLY A 320 -13.25 -19.31 -9.25
CA GLY A 320 -13.04 -20.67 -9.78
C GLY A 320 -11.75 -21.33 -9.30
N GLU A 321 -11.14 -20.81 -8.23
CA GLU A 321 -9.92 -21.33 -7.60
C GLU A 321 -10.22 -22.53 -6.69
N VAL A 322 -11.42 -22.54 -6.13
CA VAL A 322 -11.96 -23.64 -5.35
C VAL A 322 -13.28 -24.04 -5.99
N LYS A 323 -13.41 -25.31 -6.36
CA LYS A 323 -14.60 -25.85 -6.98
C LYS A 323 -15.14 -26.96 -6.07
N PRO A 324 -16.22 -26.70 -5.32
CA PRO A 324 -16.85 -27.76 -4.54
C PRO A 324 -17.37 -28.84 -5.49
N ALA A 325 -17.11 -30.10 -5.14
CA ALA A 325 -17.75 -31.23 -5.80
C ALA A 325 -19.19 -31.34 -5.29
N ILE A 326 -20.17 -31.21 -6.19
CA ILE A 326 -21.59 -31.13 -5.82
C ILE A 326 -22.33 -32.34 -6.38
N ARG A 327 -23.08 -33.01 -5.50
CA ARG A 327 -24.10 -33.99 -5.89
C ARG A 327 -25.42 -33.56 -5.24
N LEU A 328 -26.44 -33.35 -6.06
CA LEU A 328 -27.75 -32.95 -5.59
C LEU A 328 -28.59 -34.17 -5.24
N ALA A 329 -29.36 -34.03 -4.17
CA ALA A 329 -30.31 -35.04 -3.71
C ALA A 329 -31.48 -34.34 -3.00
N GLU A 330 -32.66 -34.94 -3.10
CA GLU A 330 -33.83 -34.49 -2.34
C GLU A 330 -33.76 -34.89 -0.86
N LEU A 331 -34.49 -34.18 0.01
CA LEU A 331 -34.58 -34.44 1.46
C LEU A 331 -34.93 -35.90 1.80
N GLY A 332 -35.71 -36.59 0.95
CA GLY A 332 -36.08 -37.99 1.14
C GLY A 332 -34.91 -38.98 1.04
N HIS A 333 -33.82 -38.61 0.36
CA HIS A 333 -32.66 -39.49 0.15
C HIS A 333 -31.60 -39.38 1.26
N LEU A 334 -31.87 -38.68 2.37
CA LEU A 334 -30.90 -38.53 3.46
C LEU A 334 -30.44 -39.88 4.07
N ASN A 335 -31.30 -40.90 4.07
CA ASN A 335 -30.93 -42.24 4.53
C ASN A 335 -29.94 -42.93 3.59
N GLU A 336 -30.11 -42.78 2.27
CA GLU A 336 -29.18 -43.29 1.26
C GLU A 336 -27.84 -42.56 1.33
N ILE A 337 -27.85 -41.24 1.54
CA ILE A 337 -26.64 -40.44 1.71
C ILE A 337 -25.89 -40.89 2.96
N ARG A 338 -26.60 -41.16 4.06
CA ARG A 338 -26.03 -41.68 5.31
C ARG A 338 -25.34 -43.04 5.10
N GLU A 339 -25.97 -43.95 4.37
CA GLU A 339 -25.45 -45.30 4.13
C GLU A 339 -24.19 -45.29 3.27
N ASN A 340 -24.13 -44.38 2.29
CA ASN A 340 -22.98 -44.23 1.39
C ASN A 340 -22.02 -43.12 1.86
N PHE A 341 -22.14 -42.66 3.11
CA PHE A 341 -21.34 -41.54 3.59
C PHE A 341 -19.88 -41.97 3.82
N GLY A 342 -19.00 -41.65 2.87
CA GLY A 342 -17.57 -41.94 2.94
C GLY A 342 -17.10 -43.13 2.10
N THR A 343 -18.00 -43.81 1.38
CA THR A 343 -17.68 -44.84 0.37
C THR A 343 -18.12 -44.33 -1.01
N ASP A 344 -17.24 -44.44 -2.01
CA ASP A 344 -17.41 -44.07 -3.44
C ASP A 344 -17.13 -42.61 -3.85
N PHE A 345 -15.84 -42.29 -4.01
CA PHE A 345 -15.36 -41.24 -4.92
C PHE A 345 -14.86 -41.87 -6.24
N LEU A 346 -15.75 -42.42 -7.06
CA LEU A 346 -15.46 -42.85 -8.43
C LEU A 346 -16.52 -42.30 -9.39
N TRP A 347 -16.04 -41.54 -10.38
CA TRP A 347 -16.78 -40.78 -11.38
C TRP A 347 -17.39 -41.64 -12.49
N VAL A 348 -18.56 -41.25 -13.05
CA VAL A 348 -18.85 -41.32 -14.50
C VAL A 348 -19.86 -40.24 -14.92
N ARG A 349 -19.55 -39.51 -16.01
CA ARG A 349 -20.44 -38.61 -16.77
C ARG A 349 -21.65 -39.39 -17.34
N HIS A 350 -22.85 -38.84 -17.28
CA HIS A 350 -23.81 -39.07 -18.36
C HIS A 350 -24.76 -37.90 -18.56
N ASP A 351 -24.81 -37.47 -19.81
CA ASP A 351 -25.80 -36.61 -20.41
C ASP A 351 -27.20 -37.21 -20.25
N SER A 352 -28.16 -36.44 -19.71
CA SER A 352 -29.52 -36.26 -20.26
C SER A 352 -30.53 -35.69 -19.23
N MET A 353 -31.37 -34.79 -19.75
CA MET A 353 -32.69 -34.34 -19.23
C MET A 353 -32.71 -33.16 -18.23
N PRO A 354 -33.85 -32.46 -18.07
CA PRO A 354 -34.66 -31.76 -19.08
C PRO A 354 -34.81 -30.25 -18.75
N GLN A 355 -35.24 -29.44 -19.73
CA GLN A 355 -35.42 -27.98 -19.60
C GLN A 355 -36.39 -27.58 -18.47
N PRO A 356 -36.13 -26.48 -17.72
CA PRO A 356 -37.15 -25.77 -16.97
C PRO A 356 -37.95 -24.83 -17.88
N LEU A 357 -39.25 -24.75 -17.57
CA LEU A 357 -40.29 -23.98 -18.24
C LEU A 357 -39.91 -22.52 -18.55
N ALA A 358 -40.22 -22.15 -19.79
CA ALA A 358 -40.02 -20.84 -20.38
C ALA A 358 -40.74 -19.70 -19.63
N SER A 359 -40.00 -18.62 -19.39
CA SER A 359 -40.53 -17.26 -19.45
C SER A 359 -39.92 -16.53 -20.66
N LYS A 360 -40.80 -15.97 -21.50
CA LYS A 360 -40.55 -15.35 -22.81
C LYS A 360 -39.53 -14.18 -22.80
N PRO A 361 -38.97 -13.83 -23.98
CA PRO A 361 -37.55 -13.54 -24.15
C PRO A 361 -37.21 -12.05 -24.16
N ALA A 362 -36.09 -11.68 -23.57
CA ALA A 362 -35.25 -10.60 -24.10
C ALA A 362 -34.12 -11.27 -24.88
N LYS A 363 -34.25 -11.30 -26.21
CA LYS A 363 -33.15 -11.69 -27.10
C LYS A 363 -32.01 -10.70 -26.90
N ILE A 364 -30.85 -11.16 -26.40
CA ILE A 364 -29.50 -10.81 -26.88
C ILE A 364 -28.54 -11.96 -26.46
N ALA A 365 -28.02 -12.64 -27.49
CA ALA A 365 -26.77 -13.40 -27.62
C ALA A 365 -26.41 -14.54 -26.64
N ALA A 366 -26.64 -15.78 -27.09
CA ALA A 366 -26.00 -17.03 -26.62
C ALA A 366 -24.49 -17.13 -26.98
N GLY A 367 -23.80 -15.99 -27.16
CA GLY A 367 -22.36 -15.91 -27.41
C GLY A 367 -21.52 -15.69 -26.14
N THR A 368 -22.14 -15.59 -24.96
CA THR A 368 -21.52 -15.00 -23.77
C THR A 368 -20.99 -15.99 -22.73
N ALA A 369 -21.42 -17.24 -22.63
CA ALA A 369 -20.96 -18.15 -21.57
C ALA A 369 -19.49 -18.62 -21.75
N ALA A 370 -19.08 -18.96 -22.97
CA ALA A 370 -17.68 -19.23 -23.30
C ALA A 370 -16.83 -17.94 -23.27
N ALA A 371 -17.44 -16.80 -23.61
CA ALA A 371 -16.83 -15.50 -23.44
C ALA A 371 -16.68 -15.11 -21.96
N LEU A 372 -17.55 -15.57 -21.05
CA LEU A 372 -17.58 -15.23 -19.62
C LEU A 372 -16.53 -16.01 -18.81
N LEU A 373 -16.39 -17.32 -19.03
CA LEU A 373 -15.29 -18.14 -18.51
C LEU A 373 -13.94 -17.70 -19.10
N GLY A 374 -13.92 -17.36 -20.39
CA GLY A 374 -12.82 -16.65 -21.03
C GLY A 374 -12.54 -15.33 -20.30
N THR A 375 -13.54 -14.49 -20.05
CA THR A 375 -13.35 -13.18 -19.39
C THR A 375 -12.93 -13.28 -17.94
N ALA A 376 -13.30 -14.30 -17.18
CA ALA A 376 -12.89 -14.47 -15.78
C ALA A 376 -11.45 -14.99 -15.66
N VAL A 377 -11.05 -15.94 -16.52
CA VAL A 377 -9.64 -16.36 -16.64
C VAL A 377 -8.79 -15.21 -17.18
N LEU A 378 -9.27 -14.52 -18.23
CA LEU A 378 -8.63 -13.32 -18.74
C LEU A 378 -8.56 -12.24 -17.66
N ASP A 379 -9.60 -12.05 -16.83
CA ASP A 379 -9.59 -11.07 -15.75
C ASP A 379 -8.61 -11.45 -14.64
N LYS A 380 -8.51 -12.74 -14.28
CA LYS A 380 -7.53 -13.21 -13.31
C LYS A 380 -6.08 -13.08 -13.83
N THR A 381 -5.85 -13.35 -15.12
CA THR A 381 -4.53 -13.27 -15.74
C THR A 381 -4.12 -11.83 -16.04
N TYR A 382 -5.07 -10.98 -16.40
CA TYR A 382 -4.81 -9.65 -16.97
C TYR A 382 -5.39 -8.47 -16.17
N GLY A 383 -6.18 -8.72 -15.12
CA GLY A 383 -6.80 -7.71 -14.24
C GLY A 383 -7.73 -6.74 -14.96
N LEU A 384 -8.56 -7.23 -15.89
CA LEU A 384 -9.50 -6.44 -16.68
C LEU A 384 -10.53 -5.66 -15.82
N SER A 385 -11.01 -6.23 -14.71
CA SER A 385 -11.93 -5.61 -13.77
C SER A 385 -11.24 -4.56 -12.92
N LEU A 386 -9.97 -4.76 -12.55
CA LEU A 386 -9.13 -3.74 -11.94
C LEU A 386 -8.92 -2.57 -12.90
N ASP A 387 -8.67 -2.85 -14.19
CA ASP A 387 -8.57 -1.83 -15.24
C ASP A 387 -9.87 -1.03 -15.36
N VAL A 388 -11.01 -1.69 -15.51
CA VAL A 388 -12.32 -1.03 -15.62
C VAL A 388 -12.62 -0.20 -14.36
N LYS A 389 -12.41 -0.77 -13.17
CA LYS A 389 -12.58 -0.06 -11.90
C LYS A 389 -11.71 1.19 -11.85
N ARG A 390 -10.45 1.11 -12.29
CA ARG A 390 -9.53 2.25 -12.30
C ARG A 390 -9.93 3.31 -13.32
N ILE A 391 -10.30 2.92 -14.54
CA ILE A 391 -10.79 3.84 -15.57
C ILE A 391 -12.04 4.58 -15.08
N LEU A 392 -12.98 3.87 -14.44
CA LEU A 392 -14.16 4.48 -13.82
C LEU A 392 -13.77 5.41 -12.66
N GLN A 393 -12.78 5.06 -11.84
CA GLN A 393 -12.28 5.94 -10.78
C GLN A 393 -11.68 7.23 -11.34
N ASP A 394 -10.89 7.13 -12.42
CA ASP A 394 -10.26 8.26 -13.10
C ASP A 394 -11.30 9.15 -13.77
N LYS A 395 -12.33 8.56 -14.41
CA LYS A 395 -13.48 9.30 -14.96
C LYS A 395 -14.21 10.08 -13.87
N ASN A 396 -14.59 9.41 -12.78
CA ASN A 396 -15.28 10.07 -11.66
C ASN A 396 -14.43 11.19 -11.03
N PHE A 397 -13.11 10.99 -10.96
CA PHE A 397 -12.18 12.02 -10.50
C PHE A 397 -12.16 13.20 -11.46
N ARG A 398 -12.06 12.94 -12.77
CA ARG A 398 -12.09 13.97 -13.82
C ARG A 398 -13.37 14.79 -13.76
N ASP A 399 -14.52 14.17 -13.56
CA ASP A 399 -15.81 14.88 -13.47
C ASP A 399 -15.84 15.84 -12.27
N ARG A 400 -15.32 15.42 -11.09
CA ARG A 400 -15.19 16.31 -9.92
C ARG A 400 -14.20 17.44 -10.15
N TYR A 401 -13.05 17.13 -10.74
CA TYR A 401 -12.05 18.12 -11.11
C TYR A 401 -12.62 19.19 -12.05
N LEU A 402 -13.35 18.78 -13.09
CA LEU A 402 -13.98 19.71 -14.05
C LEU A 402 -15.09 20.54 -13.38
N ALA A 403 -15.88 19.94 -12.48
CA ALA A 403 -16.88 20.66 -11.70
C ALA A 403 -16.24 21.73 -10.81
N ARG A 404 -15.14 21.41 -10.13
CA ARG A 404 -14.39 22.38 -9.31
C ARG A 404 -13.73 23.47 -10.15
N ALA A 405 -13.17 23.12 -11.32
CA ALA A 405 -12.64 24.11 -12.25
C ALA A 405 -13.71 25.14 -12.66
N LYS A 406 -14.93 24.66 -12.91
CA LYS A 406 -16.08 25.52 -13.23
C LYS A 406 -16.52 26.38 -12.05
N GLU A 407 -16.49 25.84 -10.83
CA GLU A 407 -16.84 26.56 -9.59
C GLU A 407 -15.86 27.71 -9.31
N LEU A 408 -14.57 27.49 -9.56
CA LEU A 408 -13.53 28.51 -9.38
C LEU A 408 -13.52 29.57 -10.49
N GLY A 409 -13.99 29.23 -11.69
CA GLY A 409 -14.12 30.19 -12.78
C GLY A 409 -12.77 30.78 -13.23
N ASP A 410 -12.68 32.12 -13.22
CA ASP A 410 -11.48 32.88 -13.60
C ASP A 410 -10.53 33.20 -12.43
N ASP A 411 -10.81 32.66 -11.23
CA ASP A 411 -9.96 32.73 -10.05
C ASP A 411 -9.70 31.31 -9.51
N THR A 412 -8.56 30.75 -9.90
CA THR A 412 -8.15 29.39 -9.52
C THR A 412 -7.14 29.37 -8.37
N THR A 413 -7.07 30.46 -7.59
CA THR A 413 -6.14 30.57 -6.45
C THR A 413 -6.54 29.65 -5.29
N ILE A 414 -5.55 29.31 -4.45
CA ILE A 414 -5.81 28.57 -3.21
C ILE A 414 -6.73 29.34 -2.26
N TYR A 415 -6.73 30.67 -2.33
CA TYR A 415 -7.58 31.49 -1.47
C TYR A 415 -9.05 31.42 -1.88
N HIS A 416 -9.36 31.35 -3.17
CA HIS A 416 -10.75 31.08 -3.59
C HIS A 416 -11.21 29.70 -3.11
N MET A 417 -10.33 28.69 -3.12
CA MET A 417 -10.63 27.38 -2.52
C MET A 417 -10.89 27.49 -1.01
N LEU A 418 -10.18 28.37 -0.29
CA LEU A 418 -10.39 28.64 1.14
C LEU A 418 -11.78 29.21 1.41
N GLU A 419 -12.30 30.08 0.55
CA GLU A 419 -13.66 30.60 0.70
C GLU A 419 -14.74 29.56 0.44
N LEU A 420 -14.52 28.66 -0.51
CA LEU A 420 -15.42 27.55 -0.82
C LEU A 420 -15.38 26.43 0.23
N ALA A 421 -14.36 26.41 1.09
CA ALA A 421 -14.26 25.43 2.17
C ALA A 421 -15.35 25.65 3.23
N LYS A 422 -15.69 24.58 3.95
CA LYS A 422 -16.64 24.65 5.07
C LYS A 422 -16.02 25.47 6.23
N GLN A 423 -16.48 26.71 6.39
CA GLN A 423 -15.84 27.73 7.24
C GLN A 423 -15.72 27.36 8.73
N ASP A 424 -16.68 26.62 9.28
CA ASP A 424 -16.70 26.13 10.68
C ASP A 424 -15.89 24.83 10.88
N ALA A 425 -15.43 24.19 9.81
CA ALA A 425 -14.68 22.93 9.92
C ALA A 425 -13.25 23.17 10.45
N PRO A 426 -12.69 22.23 11.24
CA PRO A 426 -11.28 22.25 11.62
C PRO A 426 -10.37 22.15 10.39
N ALA A 427 -9.48 23.12 10.22
CA ALA A 427 -8.62 23.28 9.04
C ALA A 427 -7.16 22.92 9.31
N LEU A 428 -6.61 23.39 10.44
CA LEU A 428 -5.22 23.16 10.82
C LEU A 428 -5.13 22.71 12.28
N TRP A 429 -4.31 21.71 12.56
CA TRP A 429 -3.86 21.37 13.90
C TRP A 429 -2.34 21.51 13.96
N PHE A 430 -1.82 22.16 15.01
CA PHE A 430 -0.39 22.33 15.24
C PHE A 430 -0.11 22.46 16.73
N GLU A 431 0.80 21.61 17.26
CA GLU A 431 1.27 21.64 18.67
C GLU A 431 0.13 21.75 19.71
N GLY A 432 -0.97 21.03 19.47
CA GLY A 432 -2.13 20.96 20.39
C GLY A 432 -3.22 21.99 20.14
N ARG A 433 -2.98 23.03 19.32
CA ARG A 433 -4.03 24.00 18.92
C ARG A 433 -4.67 23.60 17.60
N THR A 434 -5.97 23.85 17.48
CA THR A 434 -6.73 23.69 16.24
C THR A 434 -7.26 25.05 15.78
N TRP A 435 -7.20 25.32 14.48
CA TRP A 435 -7.82 26.46 13.82
C TRP A 435 -8.90 25.96 12.86
N THR A 436 -10.01 26.67 12.81
CA THR A 436 -11.07 26.55 11.80
C THR A 436 -10.67 27.28 10.52
N TYR A 437 -11.36 27.00 9.41
CA TYR A 437 -11.16 27.76 8.16
C TYR A 437 -11.46 29.25 8.32
N THR A 438 -12.46 29.60 9.14
CA THR A 438 -12.79 31.00 9.48
C THR A 438 -11.60 31.70 10.13
N GLU A 439 -10.99 31.08 11.15
CA GLU A 439 -9.84 31.66 11.86
C GLU A 439 -8.64 31.81 10.90
N ILE A 440 -8.33 30.79 10.10
CA ILE A 440 -7.27 30.87 9.09
C ILE A 440 -7.51 32.01 8.11
N LYS A 441 -8.76 32.18 7.65
CA LYS A 441 -9.11 33.24 6.70
C LYS A 441 -8.88 34.63 7.30
N ILE A 442 -9.21 34.84 8.57
CA ILE A 442 -8.96 36.13 9.26
C ILE A 442 -7.46 36.43 9.26
N GLU A 443 -6.62 35.47 9.65
CA GLU A 443 -5.16 35.66 9.69
C GLU A 443 -4.59 35.91 8.28
N ALA A 444 -5.05 35.16 7.29
CA ALA A 444 -4.65 35.32 5.90
C ALA A 444 -5.07 36.68 5.31
N ASP A 445 -6.24 37.19 5.70
CA ASP A 445 -6.75 38.49 5.26
C ASP A 445 -5.92 39.64 5.81
N SER A 446 -5.59 39.61 7.10
CA SER A 446 -4.73 40.61 7.72
C SER A 446 -3.32 40.59 7.15
N LEU A 447 -2.73 39.40 6.95
CA LEU A 447 -1.42 39.28 6.30
C LEU A 447 -1.45 39.79 4.85
N ALA A 448 -2.49 39.47 4.09
CA ALA A 448 -2.65 39.97 2.72
C ALA A 448 -2.73 41.50 2.68
N ALA A 449 -3.42 42.13 3.63
CA ALA A 449 -3.47 43.59 3.74
C ALA A 449 -2.07 44.19 3.99
N ILE A 450 -1.30 43.62 4.91
CA ILE A 450 0.08 44.05 5.20
C ILE A 450 0.97 43.91 3.96
N PHE A 451 0.90 42.77 3.27
CA PHE A 451 1.71 42.53 2.07
C PHE A 451 1.29 43.47 0.93
N HIS A 452 0.00 43.74 0.78
CA HIS A 452 -0.52 44.67 -0.22
C HIS A 452 -0.08 46.12 0.03
N GLN A 453 -0.06 46.57 1.28
CA GLN A 453 0.48 47.88 1.66
C GLN A 453 1.98 48.03 1.35
N ARG A 454 2.71 46.91 1.22
CA ARG A 454 4.09 46.89 0.71
C ARG A 454 4.19 46.74 -0.80
N GLY A 455 3.09 46.89 -1.53
CA GLY A 455 3.05 46.88 -2.99
C GLY A 455 3.06 45.47 -3.60
N ILE A 456 2.78 44.43 -2.82
CA ILE A 456 2.60 43.08 -3.38
C ILE A 456 1.25 42.99 -4.09
N THR A 457 1.30 42.59 -5.36
CA THR A 457 0.15 42.50 -6.26
C THR A 457 0.17 41.19 -7.06
N SER A 458 -0.88 40.98 -7.86
CA SER A 458 -1.04 39.76 -8.66
C SER A 458 0.15 39.54 -9.61
N GLY A 459 0.69 38.32 -9.61
CA GLY A 459 1.83 37.92 -10.44
C GLY A 459 3.20 38.23 -9.82
N ASP A 460 3.28 38.98 -8.73
CA ASP A 460 4.54 39.24 -8.04
C ASP A 460 5.07 37.98 -7.36
N VAL A 461 6.37 37.71 -7.50
CA VAL A 461 7.03 36.58 -6.83
C VAL A 461 7.42 36.97 -5.41
N VAL A 462 7.07 36.13 -4.43
CA VAL A 462 7.42 36.31 -3.02
C VAL A 462 8.13 35.06 -2.52
N ALA A 463 9.34 35.20 -1.98
CA ALA A 463 10.08 34.07 -1.43
C ALA A 463 9.52 33.69 -0.06
N VAL A 464 9.11 32.43 0.09
CA VAL A 464 8.62 31.84 1.32
C VAL A 464 9.72 30.95 1.89
N PHE A 465 10.51 31.49 2.81
CA PHE A 465 11.64 30.83 3.48
C PHE A 465 11.28 30.58 4.94
N MET A 466 10.37 29.64 5.17
CA MET A 466 9.71 29.42 6.47
C MET A 466 9.81 27.96 6.90
N THR A 467 9.99 27.73 8.20
CA THR A 467 9.82 26.41 8.81
C THR A 467 8.33 26.08 8.95
N ASN A 468 7.97 24.79 8.89
CA ASN A 468 6.59 24.32 9.08
C ASN A 468 5.96 24.95 10.32
N SER A 469 4.91 25.73 10.09
CA SER A 469 4.24 26.52 11.11
C SER A 469 2.87 26.97 10.60
N PRO A 470 1.91 27.29 11.49
CA PRO A 470 0.67 27.98 11.12
C PRO A 470 0.92 29.24 10.30
N GLU A 471 1.94 30.03 10.65
CA GLU A 471 2.35 31.26 9.96
C GLU A 471 2.63 31.02 8.47
N MET A 472 3.27 29.91 8.11
CA MET A 472 3.52 29.53 6.71
C MET A 472 2.23 29.16 5.96
N VAL A 473 1.27 28.53 6.65
CA VAL A 473 -0.04 28.20 6.09
C VAL A 473 -0.84 29.49 5.84
N PHE A 474 -0.87 30.42 6.80
CA PHE A 474 -1.56 31.71 6.65
C PHE A 474 -0.94 32.54 5.53
N THR A 475 0.40 32.57 5.46
CA THR A 475 1.16 33.22 4.39
C THR A 475 0.80 32.68 3.01
N THR A 476 0.67 31.36 2.88
CA THR A 476 0.27 30.72 1.61
C THR A 476 -1.11 31.19 1.14
N TYR A 477 -2.09 31.27 2.03
CA TYR A 477 -3.42 31.80 1.69
C TYR A 477 -3.39 33.30 1.43
N ALA A 478 -2.64 34.08 2.21
CA ALA A 478 -2.51 35.52 2.04
C ALA A 478 -1.94 35.88 0.65
N LEU A 479 -0.88 35.20 0.22
CA LEU A 479 -0.31 35.37 -1.12
C LEU A 479 -1.29 34.92 -2.21
N GLY A 480 -2.03 33.84 -1.96
CA GLY A 480 -3.12 33.39 -2.83
C GLY A 480 -4.21 34.46 -3.03
N LYS A 481 -4.60 35.17 -1.96
CA LYS A 481 -5.59 36.26 -2.02
C LYS A 481 -5.13 37.38 -2.96
N LEU A 482 -3.85 37.71 -2.90
CA LEU A 482 -3.23 38.74 -3.73
C LEU A 482 -2.94 38.27 -5.15
N GLY A 483 -3.12 36.98 -5.47
CA GLY A 483 -2.67 36.37 -6.73
C GLY A 483 -1.15 36.40 -6.92
N ALA A 484 -0.39 36.60 -5.84
CA ALA A 484 1.06 36.57 -5.84
C ALA A 484 1.56 35.12 -5.99
N ILE A 485 2.80 34.97 -6.46
CA ILE A 485 3.43 33.68 -6.74
C ILE A 485 4.39 33.34 -5.59
N PRO A 486 4.00 32.51 -4.61
CA PRO A 486 4.91 32.04 -3.58
C PRO A 486 6.02 31.17 -4.19
N ALA A 487 7.27 31.51 -3.87
CA ALA A 487 8.45 30.71 -4.17
C ALA A 487 8.92 30.00 -2.91
N TYR A 488 8.65 28.70 -2.80
CA TYR A 488 8.93 27.94 -1.60
C TYR A 488 10.39 27.52 -1.53
N ILE A 489 11.12 28.08 -0.56
CA ILE A 489 12.58 27.92 -0.43
C ILE A 489 12.91 26.85 0.61
N ASN A 490 13.86 25.98 0.29
CA ASN A 490 14.35 24.97 1.21
C ASN A 490 15.10 25.62 2.39
N THR A 491 14.63 25.36 3.61
CA THR A 491 15.11 25.98 4.85
C THR A 491 16.56 25.61 5.24
N ALA A 492 17.15 24.61 4.59
CA ALA A 492 18.53 24.20 4.81
C ALA A 492 19.56 25.00 3.96
N LEU A 493 19.11 25.76 2.97
CA LEU A 493 20.00 26.51 2.09
C LEU A 493 20.65 27.71 2.81
N ARG A 494 21.92 27.98 2.50
CA ARG A 494 22.71 29.07 3.07
C ARG A 494 23.52 29.79 1.99
N SER A 495 23.97 30.99 2.32
CA SER A 495 24.94 31.80 1.55
C SER A 495 24.71 31.74 0.03
N LYS A 496 25.67 31.26 -0.77
CA LYS A 496 25.62 31.29 -2.25
C LYS A 496 24.47 30.50 -2.86
N THR A 497 24.09 29.37 -2.27
CA THR A 497 23.01 28.53 -2.80
C THR A 497 21.64 29.15 -2.52
N LEU A 498 21.50 29.82 -1.37
CA LEU A 498 20.31 30.63 -1.06
C LEU A 498 20.23 31.85 -1.99
N ALA A 499 21.35 32.56 -2.20
CA ALA A 499 21.44 33.68 -3.12
C ALA A 499 21.07 33.29 -4.56
N HIS A 500 21.54 32.13 -5.02
CA HIS A 500 21.16 31.57 -6.32
C HIS A 500 19.63 31.37 -6.42
N CYS A 501 18.99 30.83 -5.38
CA CYS A 501 17.54 30.66 -5.39
C CYS A 501 16.81 32.01 -5.48
N MET A 502 17.25 33.01 -4.70
CA MET A 502 16.68 34.36 -4.77
C MET A 502 16.88 35.00 -6.14
N HIS A 503 18.03 34.82 -6.76
CA HIS A 503 18.29 35.31 -8.12
C HIS A 503 17.33 34.68 -9.15
N VAL A 504 17.16 33.35 -9.11
CA VAL A 504 16.26 32.63 -10.04
C VAL A 504 14.82 33.10 -9.93
N ALA A 505 14.30 33.27 -8.71
CA ALA A 505 12.92 33.71 -8.48
C ALA A 505 12.74 35.23 -8.62
N SER A 506 13.80 36.01 -8.42
CA SER A 506 13.78 37.48 -8.35
C SER A 506 12.60 38.02 -7.51
N PRO A 507 12.46 37.60 -6.24
CA PRO A 507 11.29 37.94 -5.44
C PRO A 507 11.28 39.42 -5.03
N LYS A 508 10.08 40.03 -4.95
CA LYS A 508 9.89 41.39 -4.43
C LYS A 508 9.98 41.48 -2.91
N LEU A 509 9.72 40.37 -2.21
CA LEU A 509 9.67 40.27 -0.76
C LEU A 509 10.15 38.88 -0.32
N ILE A 510 10.87 38.81 0.79
CA ILE A 510 11.15 37.57 1.51
C ILE A 510 10.23 37.50 2.73
N ILE A 511 9.52 36.39 2.89
CA ILE A 511 8.77 36.05 4.10
C ILE A 511 9.50 34.90 4.77
N CYS A 512 9.87 35.12 6.04
CA CYS A 512 10.77 34.26 6.78
C CYS A 512 10.23 34.00 8.20
N THR A 513 10.53 32.83 8.77
CA THR A 513 10.28 32.56 10.20
C THR A 513 11.49 32.97 11.05
N PRO A 514 11.30 33.34 12.33
CA PRO A 514 12.38 33.87 13.16
C PRO A 514 13.63 32.98 13.28
N ASP A 515 13.46 31.65 13.25
CA ASP A 515 14.54 30.67 13.32
C ASP A 515 15.48 30.68 12.09
N LEU A 516 15.08 31.36 11.01
CA LEU A 516 15.82 31.45 9.76
C LEU A 516 16.36 32.86 9.49
N ALA A 517 16.13 33.82 10.39
CA ALA A 517 16.56 35.21 10.24
C ALA A 517 18.08 35.35 10.02
N SER A 518 18.89 34.56 10.73
CA SER A 518 20.36 34.59 10.58
C SER A 518 20.82 34.21 9.18
N ALA A 519 20.14 33.28 8.52
CA ALA A 519 20.48 32.88 7.15
C ALA A 519 20.11 33.98 6.13
N VAL A 520 19.11 34.81 6.42
CA VAL A 520 18.78 35.99 5.61
C VAL A 520 19.79 37.12 5.82
N LEU A 521 20.22 37.35 7.07
CA LEU A 521 21.30 38.31 7.35
C LEU A 521 22.61 37.90 6.65
N GLU A 522 22.94 36.61 6.69
CA GLU A 522 24.08 36.05 5.97
C GLU A 522 23.92 36.24 4.44
N LEU A 523 22.73 35.98 3.90
CA LEU A 523 22.44 36.24 2.48
C LEU A 523 22.78 37.69 2.10
N PHE A 524 22.28 38.68 2.86
CA PHE A 524 22.52 40.09 2.57
C PHE A 524 23.99 40.50 2.68
N SER A 525 24.76 39.85 3.55
CA SER A 525 26.22 40.07 3.59
C SER A 525 26.97 39.57 2.34
N THR A 526 26.31 38.73 1.52
CA THR A 526 26.91 38.11 0.33
C THR A 526 26.32 38.59 -0.99
N THR A 527 25.36 39.53 -0.95
CA THR A 527 24.65 40.04 -2.13
C THR A 527 24.57 41.56 -2.12
N ASP A 528 24.76 42.20 -3.27
CA ASP A 528 24.73 43.67 -3.38
C ASP A 528 23.32 44.28 -3.26
N VAL A 529 22.26 43.46 -3.21
CA VAL A 529 20.86 43.89 -3.15
C VAL A 529 20.19 43.28 -1.92
N ALA A 530 19.75 44.13 -1.00
CA ALA A 530 18.87 43.72 0.09
C ALA A 530 17.43 43.67 -0.39
N ILE A 531 16.77 42.53 -0.18
CA ILE A 531 15.35 42.35 -0.52
C ILE A 531 14.54 42.62 0.75
N PRO A 532 13.47 43.43 0.71
CA PRO A 532 12.62 43.65 1.88
C PRO A 532 12.21 42.32 2.51
N THR A 533 12.34 42.19 3.84
CA THR A 533 12.10 40.92 4.53
C THR A 533 11.12 41.08 5.68
N PHE A 534 10.11 40.22 5.72
CA PHE A 534 9.18 40.07 6.82
C PHE A 534 9.45 38.82 7.64
N LEU A 535 9.63 39.01 8.94
CA LEU A 535 9.72 37.93 9.92
C LEU A 535 8.35 37.73 10.57
N ILE A 536 7.65 36.66 10.19
CA ILE A 536 6.30 36.39 10.72
C ILE A 536 6.43 35.58 12.02
N ASN A 537 6.09 36.20 13.15
CA ASN A 537 6.05 35.55 14.45
C ASN A 537 4.73 35.87 15.14
N LEU A 538 3.72 35.03 14.89
CA LEU A 538 2.41 35.23 15.47
C LEU A 538 2.35 34.54 16.83
N LEU A 539 2.74 33.26 16.93
CA LEU A 539 2.79 32.53 18.20
C LEU A 539 3.82 31.39 18.24
N SER A 540 4.23 30.87 17.07
CA SER A 540 4.89 29.57 17.00
C SER A 540 6.39 29.59 17.31
N PHE A 541 6.97 30.78 17.52
CA PHE A 541 8.41 30.96 17.72
C PHE A 541 8.68 31.85 18.93
N LYS A 542 9.82 31.62 19.59
CA LYS A 542 10.26 32.51 20.66
C LYS A 542 10.47 33.94 20.10
N PRO A 543 10.19 34.99 20.88
CA PRO A 543 10.55 36.35 20.49
C PRO A 543 12.03 36.41 20.10
N LEU A 544 12.31 37.02 18.95
CA LEU A 544 13.66 37.17 18.41
C LEU A 544 14.14 38.59 18.70
N SER A 545 15.36 38.71 19.22
CA SER A 545 16.11 39.97 19.21
C SER A 545 17.07 39.94 18.04
N LEU A 546 16.94 40.89 17.12
CA LEU A 546 17.91 41.05 16.03
C LEU A 546 19.18 41.73 16.56
N PRO A 547 20.38 41.38 16.05
CA PRO A 547 21.61 42.04 16.47
C PRO A 547 21.60 43.51 16.02
N ASP A 548 21.72 44.45 16.96
CA ASP A 548 21.74 45.90 16.67
C ASP A 548 23.00 46.33 15.89
N ASP A 549 24.07 45.54 15.96
CA ASP A 549 25.36 45.77 15.33
C ASP A 549 25.42 45.31 13.86
N ASN A 550 24.44 44.54 13.39
CA ASN A 550 24.38 44.10 11.99
C ASN A 550 23.69 45.18 11.11
N PRO A 551 24.37 45.72 10.07
CA PRO A 551 23.84 46.80 9.25
C PRO A 551 22.55 46.40 8.49
N HIS A 552 22.32 45.11 8.26
CA HIS A 552 21.16 44.60 7.54
C HIS A 552 19.96 44.28 8.45
N SER A 553 20.09 44.40 9.78
CA SER A 553 18.97 44.14 10.71
C SER A 553 17.75 45.03 10.44
N LYS A 554 17.95 46.24 9.89
CA LYS A 554 16.88 47.17 9.54
C LYS A 554 16.01 46.72 8.37
N GLU A 555 16.52 45.82 7.53
CA GLU A 555 15.81 45.27 6.37
C GLU A 555 14.81 44.17 6.77
N LEU A 556 14.92 43.67 8.01
CA LEU A 556 14.05 42.63 8.57
C LEU A 556 13.01 43.30 9.47
N VAL A 557 11.76 43.36 8.98
CA VAL A 557 10.62 43.87 9.76
C VAL A 557 9.89 42.69 10.37
N GLN A 558 9.81 42.66 11.70
CA GLN A 558 9.05 41.63 12.40
C GLN A 558 7.56 41.98 12.43
N ILE A 559 6.72 41.01 12.06
CA ILE A 559 5.26 41.11 12.08
C ILE A 559 4.71 40.21 13.19
N ARG A 560 3.92 40.81 14.07
CA ARG A 560 3.31 40.19 15.26
C ARG A 560 1.79 40.42 15.26
N TYR A 561 1.10 39.81 16.23
CA TYR A 561 -0.36 39.95 16.35
C TYR A 561 -0.83 41.40 16.52
N GLU A 562 -0.07 42.23 17.26
CA GLU A 562 -0.37 43.66 17.37
C GLU A 562 -0.37 44.39 16.03
N ASP A 563 0.52 44.00 15.11
CA ASP A 563 0.61 44.60 13.77
C ASP A 563 -0.58 44.16 12.89
N LEU A 564 -1.04 42.91 13.05
CA LEU A 564 -2.24 42.41 12.38
C LEU A 564 -3.51 43.11 12.87
N ALA A 565 -3.59 43.41 14.17
CA ALA A 565 -4.73 44.11 14.76
C ALA A 565 -4.78 45.61 14.39
N ALA A 566 -3.61 46.21 14.10
CA ALA A 566 -3.50 47.61 13.72
C ALA A 566 -3.78 47.87 12.23
N VAL A 567 -3.77 46.83 11.38
CA VAL A 567 -3.98 46.99 9.94
C VAL A 567 -5.47 47.18 9.63
N ASN A 568 -5.80 48.24 8.90
CA ASN A 568 -7.14 48.38 8.35
C ASN A 568 -7.29 47.38 7.18
N VAL A 569 -8.10 46.34 7.38
CA VAL A 569 -8.36 45.31 6.35
C VAL A 569 -9.42 45.84 5.38
N GLU A 570 -9.02 46.75 4.50
CA GLU A 570 -9.88 47.12 3.38
C GLU A 570 -10.13 45.90 2.48
N PRO A 571 -11.33 45.74 1.88
CA PRO A 571 -11.62 44.62 1.01
C PRO A 571 -10.70 44.60 -0.23
N ILE A 572 -9.70 43.73 -0.22
CA ILE A 572 -8.86 43.46 -1.40
C ILE A 572 -9.61 42.50 -2.32
N ALA A 573 -9.97 42.98 -3.51
CA ALA A 573 -10.57 42.15 -4.54
C ALA A 573 -9.58 41.07 -5.01
N ARG A 574 -10.06 39.84 -5.18
CA ARG A 574 -9.23 38.76 -5.70
C ARG A 574 -8.94 38.99 -7.18
N PRO A 575 -7.68 38.88 -7.62
CA PRO A 575 -7.35 39.01 -9.03
C PRO A 575 -7.76 37.77 -9.81
N LYS A 576 -7.99 37.94 -11.12
CA LYS A 576 -8.19 36.80 -12.03
C LYS A 576 -6.86 36.04 -12.19
N ARG A 577 -6.88 34.74 -11.92
CA ARG A 577 -5.76 33.82 -12.09
C ARG A 577 -6.25 32.53 -12.72
N LEU A 578 -5.85 32.30 -13.96
CA LEU A 578 -6.30 31.18 -14.79
C LEU A 578 -5.53 29.90 -14.47
N LEU A 579 -6.02 28.77 -14.99
CA LEU A 579 -5.37 27.46 -14.84
C LEU A 579 -3.94 27.40 -15.43
N SER A 580 -3.70 28.16 -16.49
CA SER A 580 -2.41 28.28 -17.18
C SER A 580 -1.44 29.23 -16.47
N ASP A 581 -1.90 29.99 -15.49
CA ASP A 581 -1.03 30.91 -14.76
C ASP A 581 -0.17 30.16 -13.75
N THR A 582 1.04 30.66 -13.52
CA THR A 582 1.91 30.15 -12.46
C THR A 582 1.29 30.45 -11.09
N GLY A 583 1.03 29.38 -10.32
CA GLY A 583 0.48 29.43 -8.97
C GLY A 583 1.55 29.45 -7.88
N CYS A 584 2.65 28.72 -8.07
CA CYS A 584 3.78 28.75 -7.15
C CYS A 584 5.09 28.30 -7.82
N LEU A 585 6.22 28.59 -7.18
CA LEU A 585 7.53 28.04 -7.53
C LEU A 585 7.97 27.02 -6.48
N VAL A 586 8.39 25.85 -6.94
CA VAL A 586 8.96 24.79 -6.09
C VAL A 586 10.35 24.43 -6.61
N TYR A 587 11.36 24.47 -5.74
CA TYR A 587 12.74 24.18 -6.14
C TYR A 587 13.03 22.68 -6.17
N THR A 588 13.87 22.28 -7.13
CA THR A 588 14.41 20.92 -7.29
C THR A 588 15.92 20.98 -7.34
N SER A 589 16.63 19.91 -6.94
CA SER A 589 18.09 19.90 -6.83
C SER A 589 18.85 20.03 -8.15
N GLY A 590 18.23 19.74 -9.30
CA GLY A 590 18.80 19.97 -10.64
C GLY A 590 20.02 19.08 -10.98
N THR A 591 20.06 18.52 -12.19
CA THR A 591 21.20 17.69 -12.66
C THR A 591 22.52 18.46 -12.72
N SER A 592 22.48 19.77 -12.95
CA SER A 592 23.64 20.67 -13.02
C SER A 592 24.10 21.18 -11.66
N GLY A 593 23.49 20.73 -10.56
CA GLY A 593 23.94 21.05 -9.21
C GLY A 593 23.59 22.42 -8.64
N LYS A 594 22.77 23.19 -9.34
CA LYS A 594 22.16 24.39 -8.79
C LYS A 594 20.65 24.19 -8.72
N PRO A 595 19.99 24.55 -7.61
CA PRO A 595 18.54 24.41 -7.52
C PRO A 595 17.82 25.11 -8.66
N LYS A 596 16.84 24.42 -9.25
CA LYS A 596 15.99 24.95 -10.34
C LYS A 596 14.57 25.13 -9.83
N ALA A 597 14.00 26.31 -10.01
CA ALA A 597 12.62 26.60 -9.68
C ALA A 597 11.70 26.04 -10.77
N VAL A 598 10.76 25.17 -10.41
CA VAL A 598 9.68 24.74 -11.30
C VAL A 598 8.51 25.70 -11.13
N ALA A 599 8.07 26.32 -12.23
CA ALA A 599 6.89 27.17 -12.29
C ALA A 599 5.63 26.29 -12.40
N ILE A 600 5.04 25.98 -11.24
CA ILE A 600 3.84 25.15 -11.15
C ILE A 600 2.63 25.98 -11.56
N LYS A 601 1.93 25.54 -12.60
CA LYS A 601 0.70 26.19 -13.09
C LYS A 601 -0.49 25.80 -12.21
N ASN A 602 -1.49 26.68 -12.06
CA ASN A 602 -2.66 26.50 -11.18
C ASN A 602 -3.48 25.24 -11.46
N ILE A 603 -3.37 24.66 -12.67
CA ILE A 603 -3.99 23.36 -12.99
C ILE A 603 -3.58 22.23 -12.04
N LEU A 604 -2.32 22.16 -11.59
CA LEU A 604 -1.85 21.10 -10.69
C LEU A 604 -2.38 21.29 -9.25
N PRO A 605 -2.22 22.47 -8.62
CA PRO A 605 -2.84 22.76 -7.33
C PRO A 605 -4.35 22.54 -7.31
N LEU A 606 -5.06 22.89 -8.40
CA LEU A 606 -6.47 22.53 -8.55
C LEU A 606 -6.67 21.01 -8.57
N LEU A 607 -5.92 20.28 -9.39
CA LEU A 607 -6.04 18.83 -9.53
C LEU A 607 -5.86 18.13 -8.18
N VAL A 608 -4.84 18.49 -7.40
CA VAL A 608 -4.54 17.87 -6.10
C VAL A 608 -5.46 18.32 -4.96
N SER A 609 -6.21 19.41 -5.14
CA SER A 609 -7.23 19.86 -4.17
C SER A 609 -8.49 18.97 -4.15
N ASN A 610 -8.66 18.10 -5.16
CA ASN A 610 -9.83 17.24 -5.28
C ASN A 610 -9.68 15.95 -4.45
N ALA A 611 -10.74 15.59 -3.72
CA ALA A 611 -10.80 14.33 -2.99
C ALA A 611 -10.70 13.12 -3.93
N GLU A 612 -9.99 12.08 -3.50
CA GLU A 612 -9.82 10.86 -4.27
C GLU A 612 -11.14 10.11 -4.41
N THR A 613 -11.37 9.44 -5.54
CA THR A 613 -12.64 8.74 -5.79
C THR A 613 -12.93 7.67 -4.73
N ILE A 614 -11.89 7.02 -4.21
CA ILE A 614 -12.03 6.01 -3.15
C ILE A 614 -12.54 6.61 -1.85
N ASP A 615 -12.12 7.84 -1.51
CA ASP A 615 -12.51 8.52 -0.28
C ASP A 615 -13.99 8.94 -0.35
N VAL A 616 -14.36 9.57 -1.47
CA VAL A 616 -15.73 10.07 -1.70
C VAL A 616 -16.75 8.93 -1.81
N LYS A 617 -16.35 7.76 -2.33
CA LYS A 617 -17.23 6.58 -2.42
C LYS A 617 -17.53 5.93 -1.07
N ASN A 618 -16.69 6.14 -0.05
CA ASN A 618 -16.92 5.60 1.29
C ASN A 618 -16.73 6.67 2.36
N PRO A 619 -17.64 7.66 2.42
CA PRO A 619 -17.42 8.82 3.24
C PRO A 619 -17.45 8.50 4.74
N LYS A 620 -18.24 7.49 5.15
CA LYS A 620 -18.30 7.01 6.55
C LYS A 620 -16.95 6.48 7.06
N LYS A 621 -16.12 5.96 6.15
CA LYS A 621 -14.80 5.43 6.49
C LYS A 621 -13.73 6.52 6.56
N TYR A 622 -13.74 7.43 5.60
CA TYR A 622 -12.62 8.36 5.40
C TYR A 622 -12.86 9.78 5.92
N PHE A 623 -14.11 10.21 6.10
CA PHE A 623 -14.44 11.56 6.58
C PHE A 623 -15.02 11.54 8.02
N PRO A 624 -14.74 12.58 8.84
CA PRO A 624 -13.89 13.73 8.54
C PRO A 624 -12.41 13.34 8.43
N LEU A 625 -11.77 13.76 7.35
CA LEU A 625 -10.38 13.41 7.08
C LEU A 625 -9.45 14.34 7.88
N ARG A 626 -8.44 13.75 8.53
CA ARG A 626 -7.39 14.48 9.23
C ARG A 626 -6.04 13.93 8.79
N THR A 627 -5.26 14.72 8.08
CA THR A 627 -4.00 14.29 7.45
C THR A 627 -2.80 14.81 8.23
N TYR A 628 -2.06 13.92 8.88
CA TYR A 628 -0.82 14.24 9.57
C TYR A 628 0.36 14.35 8.62
N SER A 629 1.20 15.37 8.81
CA SER A 629 2.44 15.54 8.06
C SER A 629 3.51 16.22 8.92
N CYS A 630 4.69 15.61 8.98
CA CYS A 630 5.92 16.24 9.46
C CYS A 630 6.89 16.57 8.29
N LEU A 631 6.43 16.40 7.06
CA LEU A 631 7.22 16.67 5.86
C LEU A 631 7.27 18.18 5.61
N PRO A 632 8.37 18.73 5.06
CA PRO A 632 8.50 20.17 4.87
C PRO A 632 7.50 20.70 3.84
N LEU A 633 6.79 21.78 4.17
CA LEU A 633 5.79 22.43 3.31
C LEU A 633 6.39 23.09 2.07
N PHE A 634 7.71 23.29 2.02
CA PHE A 634 8.37 23.75 0.79
C PHE A 634 8.54 22.64 -0.25
N HIS A 635 8.24 21.38 0.09
CA HIS A 635 8.21 20.27 -0.87
C HIS A 635 6.80 19.97 -1.35
N GLY A 636 6.68 19.63 -2.64
CA GLY A 636 5.41 19.34 -3.29
C GLY A 636 4.56 18.26 -2.60
N THR A 637 5.17 17.23 -2.01
CA THR A 637 4.40 16.18 -1.29
C THR A 637 3.56 16.80 -0.17
N ALA A 638 4.17 17.53 0.76
CA ALA A 638 3.46 18.11 1.90
C ALA A 638 2.57 19.30 1.48
N LEU A 639 3.05 20.13 0.55
CA LEU A 639 2.29 21.28 0.06
C LEU A 639 1.00 20.85 -0.64
N PHE A 640 1.12 20.00 -1.66
CA PHE A 640 0.00 19.62 -2.51
C PHE A 640 -0.94 18.61 -1.84
N THR A 641 -0.39 17.56 -1.22
CA THR A 641 -1.22 16.51 -0.60
C THR A 641 -1.60 16.79 0.85
N GLY A 642 -0.97 17.80 1.47
CA GLY A 642 -1.35 18.35 2.78
C GLY A 642 -2.22 19.58 2.64
N VAL A 643 -1.65 20.74 2.28
CA VAL A 643 -2.34 22.04 2.30
C VAL A 643 -3.46 22.11 1.24
N TYR A 644 -3.14 21.91 -0.04
CA TYR A 644 -4.10 22.05 -1.13
C TYR A 644 -5.21 20.99 -1.08
N TYR A 645 -4.84 19.73 -0.81
CA TYR A 645 -5.83 18.67 -0.61
C TYR A 645 -6.77 18.99 0.55
N SER A 646 -6.24 19.52 1.67
CA SER A 646 -7.05 19.80 2.84
C SER A 646 -8.10 20.86 2.57
N VAL A 647 -7.70 22.03 2.03
CA VAL A 647 -8.65 23.10 1.70
C VAL A 647 -9.69 22.67 0.68
N GLY A 648 -9.29 21.96 -0.38
CA GLY A 648 -10.23 21.52 -1.40
C GLY A 648 -11.25 20.49 -0.93
N SER A 649 -10.94 19.72 0.12
CA SER A 649 -11.82 18.72 0.72
C SER A 649 -12.45 19.14 2.05
N SER A 650 -12.24 20.38 2.52
CA SER A 650 -12.65 20.86 3.84
C SER A 650 -12.19 19.92 4.98
N SER A 651 -10.97 19.40 4.86
CA SER A 651 -10.38 18.44 5.81
C SER A 651 -9.28 19.09 6.66
N THR A 652 -8.86 18.44 7.74
CA THR A 652 -7.84 19.03 8.63
C THR A 652 -6.42 18.60 8.23
N LEU A 653 -5.51 19.57 8.08
CA LEU A 653 -4.06 19.31 8.08
C LEU A 653 -3.54 19.28 9.52
N CYS A 654 -2.95 18.17 9.94
CA CYS A 654 -2.26 18.04 11.23
C CYS A 654 -0.75 18.19 11.02
N LEU A 655 -0.23 19.40 11.23
CA LEU A 655 1.14 19.75 10.88
C LEU A 655 2.09 19.58 12.07
N SER A 656 3.23 18.95 11.82
CA SER A 656 4.36 18.95 12.73
C SER A 656 5.51 19.80 12.17
N ARG A 657 6.26 20.43 13.08
CA ARG A 657 7.35 21.36 12.77
C ARG A 657 8.50 20.69 11.99
N ARG A 658 8.81 19.44 12.32
CA ARG A 658 9.82 18.61 11.65
C ARG A 658 9.67 17.15 12.05
N PHE A 659 10.27 16.24 11.29
CA PHE A 659 10.31 14.83 11.64
C PHE A 659 11.05 14.59 12.97
N SER A 660 10.48 13.71 13.81
CA SER A 660 11.12 13.18 15.03
C SER A 660 10.64 11.74 15.24
N ALA A 661 11.55 10.77 15.12
CA ALA A 661 11.20 9.35 15.24
C ALA A 661 10.58 9.01 16.61
N SER A 662 11.05 9.64 17.69
CA SER A 662 10.56 9.38 19.06
C SER A 662 9.22 10.03 19.38
N ARG A 663 8.85 11.11 18.68
CA ARG A 663 7.58 11.83 18.91
C ARG A 663 6.51 11.55 17.87
N PHE A 664 6.87 10.99 16.71
CA PHE A 664 5.97 10.83 15.58
C PHE A 664 4.65 10.15 15.94
N MET A 665 4.70 8.98 16.59
CA MET A 665 3.48 8.23 16.93
C MET A 665 2.63 8.93 17.99
N LYS A 666 3.27 9.66 18.91
CA LYS A 666 2.60 10.49 19.92
C LYS A 666 1.87 11.66 19.25
N GLU A 667 2.54 12.41 18.38
CA GLU A 667 1.95 13.52 17.63
C GLU A 667 0.84 13.04 16.68
N LEU A 668 0.99 11.86 16.05
CA LEU A 668 -0.05 11.22 15.24
C LEU A 668 -1.30 10.87 16.08
N THR A 669 -1.09 10.41 17.31
CA THR A 669 -2.18 10.09 18.25
C THR A 669 -2.88 11.36 18.74
N GLU A 670 -2.12 12.35 19.22
CA GLU A 670 -2.62 13.61 19.78
C GLU A 670 -3.38 14.45 18.74
N SER A 671 -2.91 14.44 17.49
CA SER A 671 -3.61 15.12 16.40
C SER A 671 -4.91 14.45 15.99
N GLY A 672 -5.15 13.20 16.40
CA GLY A 672 -6.32 12.41 16.00
C GLY A 672 -6.38 12.15 14.49
N ALA A 673 -5.24 12.18 13.80
CA ALA A 673 -5.18 12.02 12.36
C ALA A 673 -5.64 10.63 11.91
N THR A 674 -6.42 10.59 10.82
CA THR A 674 -6.90 9.35 10.17
C THR A 674 -6.06 8.99 8.95
N ARG A 675 -5.25 9.93 8.46
CA ARG A 675 -4.28 9.73 7.39
C ARG A 675 -2.93 10.30 7.80
N MET A 676 -1.83 9.70 7.33
CA MET A 676 -0.50 10.30 7.40
C MET A 676 0.14 10.42 6.03
N LEU A 677 0.96 11.47 5.85
CA LEU A 677 1.87 11.57 4.72
C LEU A 677 3.21 10.91 5.05
N TYR A 678 3.80 10.21 4.08
CA TYR A 678 5.11 9.60 4.23
C TYR A 678 6.02 9.81 3.01
N VAL A 679 7.32 9.62 3.26
CA VAL A 679 8.33 9.24 2.27
C VAL A 679 8.95 7.92 2.73
N GLY A 680 9.38 7.03 1.83
CA GLY A 680 9.76 5.64 2.16
C GLY A 680 10.70 5.53 3.36
N GLU A 681 11.73 6.37 3.37
CA GLU A 681 12.74 6.43 4.43
C GLU A 681 12.18 6.83 5.81
N LEU A 682 11.14 7.68 5.84
CA LEU A 682 10.45 8.03 7.08
C LEU A 682 9.86 6.78 7.74
N CYS A 683 9.18 5.93 6.97
CA CYS A 683 8.62 4.67 7.48
C CYS A 683 9.71 3.73 7.99
N ARG A 684 10.88 3.71 7.35
CA ARG A 684 12.04 2.93 7.80
C ARG A 684 12.56 3.42 9.15
N TYR A 685 12.71 4.73 9.34
CA TYR A 685 13.12 5.30 10.65
C TYR A 685 12.11 5.00 11.75
N LEU A 686 10.83 4.96 11.44
CA LEU A 686 9.81 4.56 12.41
C LEU A 686 9.97 3.09 12.79
N LEU A 687 10.15 2.20 11.81
CA LEU A 687 10.38 0.78 12.07
C LEU A 687 11.65 0.49 12.91
N THR A 688 12.67 1.34 12.84
CA THR A 688 13.89 1.20 13.66
C THR A 688 13.78 1.87 15.04
N ALA A 689 12.81 2.76 15.24
CA ALA A 689 12.57 3.36 16.54
C ALA A 689 12.07 2.32 17.56
N PRO A 690 12.40 2.44 18.86
CA PRO A 690 11.87 1.54 19.89
C PRO A 690 10.32 1.52 19.90
N PRO A 691 9.68 0.38 20.20
CA PRO A 691 8.22 0.32 20.37
C PRO A 691 7.74 1.30 21.45
N THR A 692 6.59 1.93 21.20
CA THR A 692 5.95 2.84 22.16
C THR A 692 4.50 2.47 22.38
N PRO A 693 3.86 2.89 23.49
CA PRO A 693 2.41 2.73 23.67
C PRO A 693 1.57 3.40 22.56
N TYR A 694 2.15 4.37 21.85
CA TYR A 694 1.49 5.10 20.77
C TYR A 694 1.50 4.36 19.43
N ASP A 695 2.28 3.28 19.28
CA ASP A 695 2.43 2.54 18.02
C ASP A 695 1.09 2.05 17.47
N ARG A 696 0.09 1.80 18.34
CA ARG A 696 -1.27 1.39 17.92
C ARG A 696 -2.40 2.22 18.53
N ALA A 697 -2.08 3.29 19.28
CA ALA A 697 -3.08 4.12 19.94
C ALA A 697 -3.73 5.17 19.02
N HIS A 698 -3.11 5.44 17.87
CA HIS A 698 -3.59 6.42 16.90
C HIS A 698 -4.84 5.97 16.13
N LYS A 699 -5.50 6.92 15.46
CA LYS A 699 -6.66 6.67 14.58
C LYS A 699 -6.33 6.52 13.10
N CYS A 700 -5.04 6.56 12.75
CA CYS A 700 -4.58 6.51 11.36
C CYS A 700 -4.95 5.18 10.70
N ILE A 701 -5.71 5.25 9.60
CA ILE A 701 -6.13 4.10 8.79
C ILE A 701 -5.49 4.09 7.40
N THR A 702 -4.88 5.20 6.98
CA THR A 702 -4.26 5.35 5.66
C THR A 702 -2.91 6.06 5.75
N ALA A 703 -1.85 5.48 5.20
CA ALA A 703 -0.61 6.18 4.91
C ALA A 703 -0.53 6.50 3.41
N LYS A 704 -0.23 7.74 3.02
CA LYS A 704 -0.11 8.15 1.62
C LYS A 704 1.24 8.80 1.37
N GLY A 705 1.97 8.38 0.34
CA GLY A 705 3.34 8.84 0.20
C GLY A 705 4.05 8.28 -1.02
N ASN A 706 5.36 8.45 -1.04
CA ASN A 706 6.21 8.01 -2.13
C ASN A 706 7.43 7.18 -1.66
N GLY A 707 7.86 6.25 -2.49
CA GLY A 707 9.09 5.46 -2.36
C GLY A 707 9.07 4.35 -1.32
N LEU A 708 7.93 3.74 -0.97
CA LEU A 708 7.95 2.69 0.06
C LEU A 708 8.28 1.30 -0.51
N ALA A 709 9.45 0.78 -0.16
CA ALA A 709 9.85 -0.58 -0.50
C ALA A 709 8.92 -1.65 0.11
N TRP A 710 8.81 -2.81 -0.56
CA TRP A 710 7.93 -3.92 -0.17
C TRP A 710 8.11 -4.37 1.29
N GLU A 711 9.36 -4.56 1.71
CA GLU A 711 9.71 -5.09 3.03
C GLU A 711 9.40 -4.09 4.13
N VAL A 712 9.57 -2.79 3.84
CA VAL A 712 9.24 -1.70 4.78
C VAL A 712 7.72 -1.56 4.86
N TRP A 713 7.02 -1.63 3.73
CA TRP A 713 5.57 -1.53 3.64
C TRP A 713 4.86 -2.52 4.55
N THR A 714 5.12 -3.82 4.37
CA THR A 714 4.42 -4.88 5.11
C THR A 714 4.70 -4.80 6.61
N LYS A 715 5.97 -4.62 7.01
CA LYS A 715 6.35 -4.43 8.42
C LYS A 715 5.72 -3.18 9.04
N PHE A 716 5.61 -2.10 8.27
CA PHE A 716 5.01 -0.84 8.72
C PHE A 716 3.51 -1.02 8.97
N GLN A 717 2.79 -1.66 8.06
CA GLN A 717 1.38 -2.01 8.27
C GLN A 717 1.19 -2.88 9.51
N ASP A 718 2.02 -3.91 9.64
CA ASP A 718 1.93 -4.87 10.73
C ASP A 718 2.21 -4.21 12.08
N ARG A 719 3.27 -3.40 12.22
CA ARG A 719 3.65 -2.73 13.48
C ARG A 719 2.62 -1.69 13.93
N TYR A 720 2.22 -0.80 13.02
CA TYR A 720 1.43 0.38 13.35
C TYR A 720 -0.08 0.20 13.12
N ASN A 721 -0.53 -0.96 12.64
CA ASN A 721 -1.94 -1.23 12.36
C ASN A 721 -2.56 -0.22 11.37
N ILE A 722 -1.83 0.15 10.32
CA ILE A 722 -2.31 1.04 9.26
C ILE A 722 -2.71 0.15 8.06
N PRO A 723 -4.01 -0.17 7.88
CA PRO A 723 -4.48 -1.17 6.92
C PRO A 723 -4.33 -0.74 5.46
N GLU A 724 -4.24 0.57 5.18
CA GLU A 724 -4.11 1.07 3.81
C GLU A 724 -2.82 1.89 3.65
N ILE A 725 -2.01 1.53 2.66
CA ILE A 725 -0.91 2.36 2.20
C ILE A 725 -1.16 2.68 0.74
N ARG A 726 -1.03 3.96 0.38
CA ARG A 726 -1.27 4.49 -0.96
C ARG A 726 0.02 5.10 -1.49
N GLU A 727 0.55 4.52 -2.54
CA GLU A 727 1.80 4.93 -3.19
C GLU A 727 1.49 5.89 -4.33
N MET A 728 2.31 6.94 -4.47
CA MET A 728 2.27 7.85 -5.60
C MET A 728 3.68 8.07 -6.16
N TYR A 729 3.81 7.89 -7.47
CA TYR A 729 5.02 8.21 -8.22
C TYR A 729 4.76 9.42 -9.11
N ARG A 730 5.54 10.49 -8.90
CA ARG A 730 5.59 11.74 -9.66
C ARG A 730 6.91 12.46 -9.37
N SER A 731 7.35 13.34 -10.26
CA SER A 731 8.35 14.39 -9.95
C SER A 731 7.68 15.77 -9.87
N THR A 732 8.38 16.80 -9.37
CA THR A 732 7.83 18.14 -9.21
C THR A 732 7.41 18.77 -10.54
N GLU A 733 8.25 18.63 -11.55
CA GLU A 733 7.98 19.07 -12.93
C GLU A 733 7.16 18.05 -13.75
N GLY A 734 7.10 16.80 -13.26
CA GLY A 734 6.74 15.61 -14.01
C GLY A 734 5.26 15.46 -14.34
N LEU A 735 4.96 15.21 -15.62
CA LEU A 735 3.63 14.80 -16.09
C LEU A 735 3.41 13.28 -16.00
N ALA A 736 4.49 12.49 -16.00
CA ALA A 736 4.40 11.05 -15.78
C ALA A 736 3.89 10.77 -14.37
N ARG A 737 2.79 10.02 -14.27
CA ARG A 737 2.14 9.71 -12.99
C ARG A 737 1.75 8.25 -12.89
N PHE A 738 2.04 7.66 -11.74
CA PHE A 738 1.53 6.35 -11.37
C PHE A 738 0.99 6.41 -9.93
N ASP A 739 -0.21 5.87 -9.71
CA ASP A 739 -0.84 5.83 -8.39
C ASP A 739 -1.27 4.41 -8.04
N ASN A 740 -0.87 3.96 -6.85
CA ASN A 740 -1.31 2.70 -6.27
C ASN A 740 -2.20 2.97 -5.06
N GLN A 741 -3.47 2.65 -5.20
CA GLN A 741 -4.48 2.79 -4.14
C GLN A 741 -5.05 1.41 -3.74
N THR A 742 -4.29 0.34 -3.96
CA THR A 742 -4.73 -1.02 -3.66
C THR A 742 -4.68 -1.34 -2.16
N HIS A 743 -5.53 -2.27 -1.73
CA HIS A 743 -5.44 -2.91 -0.40
C HIS A 743 -4.73 -4.26 -0.47
N LEU A 744 -4.38 -4.72 -1.67
CA LEU A 744 -3.73 -6.00 -1.89
C LEU A 744 -2.28 -5.92 -1.45
N ARG A 745 -1.85 -6.84 -0.59
CA ARG A 745 -0.43 -6.96 -0.22
C ARG A 745 0.45 -7.09 -1.45
N SER A 746 0.02 -7.81 -2.49
CA SER A 746 0.77 -7.99 -3.76
C SER A 746 1.15 -6.69 -4.48
N GLY A 747 0.46 -5.58 -4.19
CA GLY A 747 0.79 -4.27 -4.72
C GLY A 747 1.80 -3.49 -3.88
N ALA A 748 2.25 -3.99 -2.73
CA ALA A 748 3.27 -3.30 -1.95
C ALA A 748 4.54 -3.08 -2.79
N GLY A 749 5.21 -1.95 -2.60
CA GLY A 749 6.38 -1.56 -3.40
C GLY A 749 6.13 -1.35 -4.91
N ALA A 750 4.88 -1.43 -5.38
CA ALA A 750 4.51 -1.09 -6.75
C ALA A 750 3.88 0.30 -6.79
N VAL A 751 4.12 1.03 -7.89
CA VAL A 751 3.63 2.41 -8.05
C VAL A 751 2.27 2.48 -8.73
N GLN A 752 1.85 1.44 -9.47
CA GLN A 752 0.50 1.31 -10.05
C GLN A 752 0.24 -0.12 -10.56
N TYR A 753 -1.04 -0.50 -10.64
CA TYR A 753 -1.51 -1.61 -11.48
C TYR A 753 -2.04 -1.09 -12.82
N SER A 754 -1.63 -1.71 -13.92
CA SER A 754 -2.08 -1.40 -15.29
C SER A 754 -2.12 -2.67 -16.14
N GLY A 755 -3.31 -3.24 -16.30
CA GLY A 755 -3.58 -4.39 -17.17
C GLY A 755 -3.75 -3.99 -18.65
N PRO A 756 -4.08 -4.95 -19.54
CA PRO A 756 -4.18 -4.70 -20.98
C PRO A 756 -5.18 -3.63 -21.39
N ILE A 757 -6.35 -3.54 -20.74
CA ILE A 757 -7.37 -2.54 -21.08
C ILE A 757 -6.87 -1.16 -20.68
N ARG A 758 -6.30 -1.02 -19.48
CA ARG A 758 -5.73 0.26 -19.03
C ARG A 758 -4.59 0.69 -19.94
N ARG A 759 -3.68 -0.21 -20.32
CA ARG A 759 -2.59 0.10 -21.26
C ARG A 759 -3.10 0.55 -22.63
N TRP A 760 -4.18 -0.05 -23.11
CA TRP A 760 -4.80 0.34 -24.38
C TRP A 760 -5.49 1.71 -24.27
N TRP A 761 -6.13 1.99 -23.13
CA TRP A 761 -6.83 3.26 -22.85
C TRP A 761 -5.86 4.42 -22.50
N GLU A 762 -4.69 4.10 -21.96
CA GLU A 762 -3.72 5.08 -21.50
C GLU A 762 -3.21 5.93 -22.67
N SER A 763 -3.23 7.25 -22.46
CA SER A 763 -2.87 8.21 -23.50
C SER A 763 -1.95 9.34 -23.02
N ASP A 764 -1.67 9.39 -21.71
CA ASP A 764 -0.93 10.47 -21.07
C ASP A 764 0.39 10.02 -20.42
N THR A 765 0.57 8.75 -20.08
CA THR A 765 1.81 8.26 -19.44
C THR A 765 2.26 6.93 -20.03
N TYR A 766 3.54 6.83 -20.41
CA TYR A 766 4.11 5.64 -21.03
C TYR A 766 5.48 5.30 -20.45
N ILE A 767 5.90 4.05 -20.65
CA ILE A 767 7.26 3.57 -20.37
C ILE A 767 7.88 3.21 -21.73
N VAL A 768 8.95 3.89 -22.11
CA VAL A 768 9.61 3.75 -23.42
C VAL A 768 10.99 3.13 -23.29
N LYS A 769 11.39 2.37 -24.30
CA LYS A 769 12.65 1.63 -24.32
C LYS A 769 13.84 2.61 -24.30
N VAL A 770 14.86 2.24 -23.54
CA VAL A 770 16.14 2.95 -23.46
C VAL A 770 17.23 2.06 -24.04
N ASP A 771 18.17 2.64 -24.76
CA ASP A 771 19.37 1.95 -25.21
C ASP A 771 20.35 1.80 -24.03
N PRO A 772 20.68 0.57 -23.58
CA PRO A 772 21.53 0.37 -22.40
C PRO A 772 22.96 0.89 -22.55
N SER A 773 23.45 1.08 -23.78
CA SER A 773 24.82 1.52 -24.05
C SER A 773 24.96 3.04 -24.10
N THR A 774 23.90 3.74 -24.52
CA THR A 774 23.92 5.21 -24.66
C THR A 774 23.07 5.93 -23.61
N GLU A 775 22.27 5.20 -22.84
CA GLU A 775 21.28 5.73 -21.88
C GLU A 775 20.26 6.70 -22.53
N SER A 776 20.11 6.64 -23.85
CA SER A 776 19.19 7.46 -24.63
C SER A 776 17.91 6.70 -24.98
N LEU A 777 16.84 7.42 -25.29
CA LEU A 777 15.59 6.79 -25.73
C LEU A 777 15.81 6.06 -27.06
N TYR A 778 15.46 4.78 -27.09
CA TYR A 778 15.54 3.99 -28.30
C TYR A 778 14.47 4.43 -29.31
N ARG A 779 14.91 4.74 -30.53
CA ARG A 779 14.04 5.05 -31.67
C ARG A 779 14.20 3.96 -32.72
N ASP A 780 13.08 3.48 -33.25
CA ASP A 780 13.06 2.49 -34.33
C ASP A 780 13.72 3.12 -35.59
N PRO A 781 14.78 2.52 -36.17
CA PRO A 781 15.49 3.10 -37.30
C PRO A 781 14.65 3.29 -38.58
N ASN A 782 13.58 2.51 -38.75
CA ASN A 782 12.73 2.58 -39.94
C ASN A 782 11.68 3.69 -39.82
N THR A 783 11.16 3.92 -38.61
CA THR A 783 10.08 4.90 -38.38
C THR A 783 10.56 6.23 -37.79
N GLY A 784 11.71 6.23 -37.10
CA GLY A 784 12.23 7.36 -36.33
C GLY A 784 11.52 7.59 -34.98
N PHE A 785 10.47 6.84 -34.66
CA PHE A 785 9.66 6.98 -33.45
C PHE A 785 10.21 6.16 -32.27
N CYS A 786 9.91 6.58 -31.05
CA CYS A 786 10.22 5.83 -29.84
C CYS A 786 9.38 4.55 -29.74
N VAL A 787 9.95 3.51 -29.13
CA VAL A 787 9.28 2.23 -28.93
C VAL A 787 8.91 2.06 -27.45
N LYS A 788 7.68 1.59 -27.18
CA LYS A 788 7.27 1.23 -25.80
C LYS A 788 8.15 0.10 -25.26
N ALA A 789 8.54 0.17 -24.00
CA ALA A 789 9.32 -0.89 -23.37
C ALA A 789 8.50 -2.20 -23.33
N PRO A 790 9.08 -3.36 -23.67
CA PRO A 790 8.42 -4.65 -23.49
C PRO A 790 8.11 -4.93 -22.01
N LEU A 791 7.10 -5.78 -21.75
CA LEU A 791 6.76 -6.16 -20.38
C LEU A 791 7.90 -6.95 -19.73
N GLY A 792 8.27 -6.55 -18.52
CA GLY A 792 9.39 -7.10 -17.76
C GLY A 792 10.74 -6.45 -18.07
N GLU A 793 10.81 -5.54 -19.06
CA GLU A 793 12.00 -4.75 -19.35
C GLU A 793 11.89 -3.36 -18.71
N ALA A 794 13.03 -2.82 -18.27
CA ALA A 794 13.11 -1.46 -17.77
C ALA A 794 13.03 -0.47 -18.94
N GLY A 795 12.30 0.62 -18.73
CA GLY A 795 12.23 1.73 -19.67
C GLY A 795 11.94 3.04 -18.97
N GLU A 796 12.17 4.16 -19.64
CA GLU A 796 11.97 5.47 -19.06
C GLU A 796 10.50 5.86 -19.04
N ALA A 797 10.00 6.34 -17.90
CA ALA A 797 8.66 6.91 -17.83
C ALA A 797 8.61 8.28 -18.52
N ILE A 798 7.60 8.50 -19.35
CA ILE A 798 7.34 9.77 -20.05
C ILE A 798 5.89 10.19 -19.90
N GLY A 799 5.63 11.50 -19.83
CA GLY A 799 4.30 12.09 -19.69
C GLY A 799 3.92 12.98 -20.87
N ARG A 800 2.73 12.85 -21.43
CA ARG A 800 2.28 13.58 -22.63
C ARG A 800 2.03 15.05 -22.32
N ILE A 801 2.60 15.92 -23.15
CA ILE A 801 2.32 17.35 -23.13
C ILE A 801 1.23 17.60 -24.17
N ARG A 802 0.00 17.89 -23.71
CA ARG A 802 -1.12 18.20 -24.61
C ARG A 802 -1.15 19.67 -25.03
N ASP A 803 -0.73 20.54 -24.12
CA ASP A 803 -0.71 21.98 -24.33
C ASP A 803 0.38 22.57 -23.43
N MET A 804 1.25 23.37 -24.03
CA MET A 804 2.35 24.04 -23.34
C MET A 804 1.85 25.09 -22.33
N ALA A 805 0.63 25.62 -22.49
CA ALA A 805 0.05 26.57 -21.54
C ALA A 805 -0.12 25.97 -20.13
N PHE A 806 -0.24 24.64 -20.02
CA PHE A 806 -0.41 23.92 -18.76
C PHE A 806 0.86 23.19 -18.29
N TYR A 807 1.96 23.29 -19.05
CA TYR A 807 3.22 22.62 -18.74
C TYR A 807 3.97 23.32 -17.59
N HIS A 808 4.57 22.52 -16.71
CA HIS A 808 5.37 23.01 -15.58
C HIS A 808 6.84 23.15 -16.00
N GLU A 809 7.22 24.36 -16.35
CA GLU A 809 8.56 24.68 -16.84
C GLU A 809 9.53 25.05 -15.71
N TYR A 810 10.82 24.81 -15.92
CA TYR A 810 11.87 25.45 -15.13
C TYR A 810 11.91 26.94 -15.47
N LEU A 811 11.71 27.76 -14.45
CA LEU A 811 11.68 29.22 -14.57
C LEU A 811 13.03 29.72 -15.12
N ASN A 812 12.96 30.58 -16.15
CA ASN A 812 14.12 31.22 -16.77
C ASN A 812 15.21 30.24 -17.24
N ASN A 813 14.84 29.01 -17.62
CA ASN A 813 15.78 27.97 -18.00
C ASN A 813 15.35 27.19 -19.26
N PRO A 814 15.40 27.83 -20.46
CA PRO A 814 14.97 27.22 -21.71
C PRO A 814 15.76 25.94 -22.05
N GLU A 815 17.06 25.92 -21.78
CA GLU A 815 17.92 24.74 -22.04
C GLU A 815 17.48 23.52 -21.22
N ALA A 816 17.18 23.70 -19.92
CA ALA A 816 16.69 22.60 -19.10
C ALA A 816 15.29 22.12 -19.51
N ASN A 817 14.43 23.05 -19.98
CA ASN A 817 13.11 22.73 -20.49
C ASN A 817 13.19 21.93 -21.78
N GLU A 818 14.01 22.36 -22.73
CA GLU A 818 14.21 21.67 -24.01
C GLU A 818 14.75 20.26 -23.82
N LYS A 819 15.73 20.06 -22.92
CA LYS A 819 16.28 18.73 -22.60
C LYS A 819 15.25 17.75 -22.05
N LYS A 820 14.18 18.25 -21.42
CA LYS A 820 13.11 17.44 -20.84
C LYS A 820 12.01 17.12 -21.85
N ILE A 821 11.89 17.90 -22.93
CA ILE A 821 10.84 17.71 -23.93
C ILE A 821 11.39 16.88 -25.09
N ILE A 822 10.67 15.82 -25.41
CA ILE A 822 10.90 15.00 -26.60
C ILE A 822 9.71 15.18 -27.54
N LYS A 823 10.01 15.27 -28.83
CA LYS A 823 9.04 15.37 -29.91
C LYS A 823 9.06 14.12 -30.78
N ASP A 824 8.01 13.94 -31.57
CA ASP A 824 7.91 12.86 -32.54
C ASP A 824 8.17 11.50 -31.85
N VAL A 825 7.45 11.23 -30.77
CA VAL A 825 7.61 10.05 -29.92
C VAL A 825 6.85 8.87 -30.50
N PHE A 826 5.55 9.00 -30.76
CA PHE A 826 4.75 7.94 -31.38
C PHE A 826 4.14 8.38 -32.72
N GLU A 827 3.96 9.68 -32.91
CA GLU A 827 3.48 10.29 -34.15
C GLU A 827 4.12 11.66 -34.35
N LYS A 828 4.18 12.13 -35.60
CA LYS A 828 4.80 13.41 -35.91
C LYS A 828 4.04 14.56 -35.22
N GLY A 829 4.77 15.39 -34.48
CA GLY A 829 4.27 16.56 -33.77
C GLY A 829 3.75 16.30 -32.35
N ASP A 830 3.68 15.05 -31.89
CA ASP A 830 3.40 14.80 -30.47
C ASP A 830 4.59 15.26 -29.59
N MET A 831 4.29 15.55 -28.32
CA MET A 831 5.27 16.03 -27.35
C MET A 831 5.10 15.31 -26.03
N PHE A 832 6.22 14.90 -25.44
CA PHE A 832 6.27 14.27 -24.13
C PHE A 832 7.38 14.86 -23.29
N GLN A 833 7.21 14.80 -21.98
CA GLN A 833 8.22 15.11 -21.01
C GLN A 833 8.90 13.83 -20.52
N ARG A 834 10.23 13.85 -20.47
CA ARG A 834 11.08 12.83 -19.88
C ARG A 834 11.12 12.92 -18.36
N SER A 835 10.77 11.83 -17.66
CA SER A 835 10.94 11.76 -16.20
C SER A 835 12.41 11.68 -15.79
N GLY A 836 13.23 10.95 -16.56
CA GLY A 836 14.56 10.51 -16.17
C GLY A 836 14.58 9.29 -15.25
N ASP A 837 13.44 8.65 -14.96
CA ASP A 837 13.38 7.46 -14.13
C ASP A 837 12.98 6.24 -14.96
N LEU A 838 13.66 5.12 -14.70
CA LEU A 838 13.33 3.84 -15.28
C LEU A 838 12.35 3.07 -14.39
N LEU A 839 11.29 2.58 -15.02
CA LEU A 839 10.29 1.73 -14.40
C LEU A 839 10.17 0.43 -15.19
N VAL A 840 9.74 -0.62 -14.51
CA VAL A 840 9.45 -1.91 -15.12
C VAL A 840 7.95 -2.13 -15.06
N HIS A 841 7.34 -2.33 -16.23
CA HIS A 841 5.97 -2.85 -16.32
C HIS A 841 6.03 -4.37 -16.33
N GLU A 842 5.76 -4.99 -15.19
CA GLU A 842 5.79 -6.44 -15.06
C GLU A 842 4.71 -7.12 -15.90
N LYS A 843 4.96 -8.38 -16.29
CA LYS A 843 3.99 -9.19 -17.05
C LYS A 843 2.65 -9.37 -16.31
N GLY A 844 2.67 -9.34 -14.97
CA GLY A 844 1.48 -9.41 -14.12
C GLY A 844 0.67 -8.11 -14.02
N GLY A 845 1.08 -7.03 -14.69
CA GLY A 845 0.37 -5.75 -14.74
C GLY A 845 0.83 -4.71 -13.70
N TRP A 846 1.60 -5.10 -12.69
CA TRP A 846 2.21 -4.16 -11.75
C TRP A 846 3.33 -3.36 -12.41
N ILE A 847 3.42 -2.09 -12.04
CA ILE A 847 4.51 -1.19 -12.44
C ILE A 847 5.35 -0.91 -11.20
N ARG A 848 6.65 -1.09 -11.30
CA ARG A 848 7.60 -0.84 -10.21
C ARG A 848 8.66 0.16 -10.62
N PHE A 849 9.09 0.95 -9.66
CA PHE A 849 10.29 1.76 -9.80
C PHE A 849 11.50 0.84 -9.90
N HIS A 850 12.38 1.09 -10.88
CA HIS A 850 13.59 0.29 -11.09
C HIS A 850 14.83 1.08 -10.68
N GLU A 851 15.12 2.15 -11.41
CA GLU A 851 16.28 3.00 -11.17
C GLU A 851 16.08 4.41 -11.71
N ARG A 852 17.05 5.28 -11.46
CA ARG A 852 17.10 6.61 -12.04
C ARG A 852 18.18 6.66 -13.12
N SER A 853 17.80 7.11 -14.32
CA SER A 853 18.75 7.26 -15.43
C SER A 853 19.56 8.57 -15.31
N GLY A 854 20.81 8.56 -15.75
CA GLY A 854 21.70 9.73 -15.82
C GLY A 854 22.49 10.07 -14.54
N ASP A 855 23.02 11.31 -14.48
CA ASP A 855 23.96 11.82 -13.45
C ASP A 855 23.31 12.09 -12.07
N THR A 856 22.21 11.46 -11.72
CA THR A 856 21.53 11.68 -10.43
C THR A 856 21.16 10.38 -9.77
N TYR A 857 21.24 10.34 -8.44
CA TYR A 857 20.76 9.22 -7.64
C TYR A 857 19.85 9.74 -6.52
N ARG A 858 19.07 8.86 -5.91
CA ARG A 858 18.15 9.22 -4.82
C ARG A 858 18.68 8.69 -3.50
N TRP A 859 18.93 9.55 -2.51
CA TRP A 859 19.42 9.15 -1.19
C TRP A 859 18.50 9.70 -0.10
N ARG A 860 18.01 8.82 0.79
CA ARG A 860 17.07 9.17 1.87
C ARG A 860 15.84 9.97 1.40
N GLY A 861 15.32 9.64 0.22
CA GLY A 861 14.17 10.31 -0.38
C GLY A 861 14.51 11.58 -1.17
N GLU A 862 15.72 12.13 -1.04
CA GLU A 862 16.19 13.34 -1.73
C GLU A 862 16.86 13.02 -3.06
N ASN A 863 16.70 13.91 -4.03
CA ASN A 863 17.38 13.82 -5.33
C ASN A 863 18.77 14.44 -5.22
N VAL A 864 19.83 13.67 -5.48
CA VAL A 864 21.22 14.12 -5.44
C VAL A 864 21.80 14.13 -6.86
N SER A 865 22.40 15.25 -7.27
CA SER A 865 23.20 15.31 -8.50
C SER A 865 24.60 14.81 -8.24
N ALA A 866 24.98 13.71 -8.91
CA ALA A 866 26.34 13.22 -8.90
C ALA A 866 27.28 14.23 -9.57
N GLY A 867 26.83 14.91 -10.63
CA GLY A 867 27.59 15.96 -11.31
C GLY A 867 27.92 17.15 -10.40
N GLU A 868 26.98 17.59 -9.56
CA GLU A 868 27.20 18.67 -8.58
C GLU A 868 28.28 18.32 -7.57
N VAL A 869 28.15 17.14 -6.98
CA VAL A 869 29.07 16.65 -5.97
C VAL A 869 30.45 16.47 -6.60
N LYS A 870 30.49 15.93 -7.83
CA LYS A 870 31.71 15.81 -8.63
C LYS A 870 32.37 17.17 -8.87
N GLU A 871 31.62 18.20 -9.26
CA GLU A 871 32.14 19.55 -9.52
C GLU A 871 32.72 20.20 -8.25
N HIS A 872 32.07 20.02 -7.10
CA HIS A 872 32.60 20.50 -5.81
C HIS A 872 33.91 19.81 -5.45
N ILE A 873 33.99 18.48 -5.64
CA ILE A 873 35.21 17.71 -5.34
C ILE A 873 36.32 18.06 -6.34
N ALA A 874 36.02 18.21 -7.63
CA ALA A 874 36.99 18.50 -8.68
C ALA A 874 37.71 19.84 -8.50
N ARG A 875 37.11 20.79 -7.77
CA ARG A 875 37.70 22.10 -7.46
C ARG A 875 38.65 22.08 -6.27
N LEU A 876 38.72 20.96 -5.53
CA LEU A 876 39.55 20.88 -4.34
C LEU A 876 41.03 20.75 -4.70
N PRO A 877 41.94 21.32 -3.88
CA PRO A 877 43.38 21.15 -4.08
C PRO A 877 43.76 19.67 -4.18
N HIS A 878 44.72 19.38 -5.06
CA HIS A 878 45.27 18.05 -5.31
C HIS A 878 44.32 17.03 -5.96
N VAL A 879 43.05 17.34 -6.21
CA VAL A 879 42.15 16.44 -6.97
C VAL A 879 42.51 16.52 -8.46
N ALA A 880 43.01 15.43 -9.01
CA ALA A 880 43.35 15.31 -10.42
C ALA A 880 42.20 14.74 -11.25
N ASP A 881 41.42 13.81 -10.66
CA ASP A 881 40.26 13.23 -11.30
C ASP A 881 39.22 12.80 -10.25
N VAL A 882 37.95 12.81 -10.61
CA VAL A 882 36.86 12.39 -9.74
C VAL A 882 35.68 11.85 -10.53
N GLU A 883 35.05 10.81 -10.00
CA GLU A 883 33.74 10.34 -10.43
C GLU A 883 32.82 10.12 -9.23
N VAL A 884 31.55 10.49 -9.37
CA VAL A 884 30.54 10.32 -8.33
C VAL A 884 29.38 9.52 -8.89
N TYR A 885 28.86 8.58 -8.10
CA TYR A 885 27.71 7.75 -8.46
C TYR A 885 26.98 7.28 -7.21
N GLY A 886 25.76 6.77 -7.38
CA GLY A 886 25.04 6.10 -6.30
C GLY A 886 25.37 4.61 -6.25
N ILE A 887 25.60 4.07 -5.05
CA ILE A 887 25.72 2.63 -4.80
C ILE A 887 24.49 2.11 -4.05
N LYS A 888 23.99 0.95 -4.46
CA LYS A 888 22.86 0.30 -3.78
C LYS A 888 23.39 -0.51 -2.60
N LEU A 889 22.74 -0.37 -1.44
CA LEU A 889 23.04 -1.14 -0.24
C LEU A 889 21.79 -1.90 0.19
N ASP A 890 21.89 -3.21 0.43
CA ASP A 890 20.74 -4.08 0.67
C ASP A 890 19.84 -3.66 1.85
N LYS A 891 20.39 -2.95 2.83
CA LYS A 891 19.68 -2.52 4.05
C LYS A 891 19.29 -1.04 4.09
N TYR A 892 19.55 -0.28 3.02
CA TYR A 892 19.21 1.14 2.92
C TYR A 892 18.34 1.43 1.69
N ASP A 893 17.45 2.41 1.81
CA ASP A 893 16.61 2.85 0.70
C ASP A 893 17.31 3.91 -0.15
N GLY A 894 17.09 3.83 -1.46
CA GLY A 894 17.83 4.60 -2.47
C GLY A 894 19.27 4.12 -2.69
N SER A 895 20.09 5.00 -3.25
CA SER A 895 21.50 4.74 -3.54
C SER A 895 22.38 5.70 -2.73
N ALA A 896 23.28 5.15 -1.93
CA ALA A 896 24.24 5.93 -1.15
C ALA A 896 25.25 6.58 -2.08
N GLY A 897 25.54 7.86 -1.87
CA GLY A 897 26.56 8.56 -2.68
C GLY A 897 27.93 7.93 -2.50
N ALA A 898 28.66 7.72 -3.59
CA ALA A 898 30.03 7.27 -3.59
C ALA A 898 30.88 8.15 -4.50
N ALA A 899 32.10 8.47 -4.07
CA ALA A 899 33.08 9.20 -4.84
C ALA A 899 34.35 8.37 -5.03
N VAL A 900 34.86 8.31 -6.27
CA VAL A 900 36.18 7.76 -6.59
C VAL A 900 37.05 8.95 -7.00
N ILE A 901 38.19 9.13 -6.34
CA ILE A 901 39.03 10.32 -6.46
C ILE A 901 40.47 9.90 -6.74
N THR A 902 41.12 10.57 -7.68
CA THR A 902 42.57 10.50 -7.88
C THR A 902 43.21 11.79 -7.40
N LEU A 903 44.23 11.65 -6.54
CA LEU A 903 45.00 12.78 -6.00
C LEU A 903 46.36 12.89 -6.70
N THR A 904 46.85 14.11 -6.94
CA THR A 904 48.19 14.37 -7.48
C THR A 904 48.88 15.54 -6.74
N PRO A 905 50.07 15.33 -6.15
CA PRO A 905 50.74 14.04 -5.97
C PRO A 905 49.99 13.18 -4.94
N ARG A 906 49.98 11.86 -5.14
CA ARG A 906 49.41 10.93 -4.17
C ARG A 906 50.47 10.48 -3.17
N THR A 907 50.51 11.10 -1.99
CA THR A 907 51.33 10.67 -0.85
C THR A 907 50.44 10.36 0.36
N PRO A 908 50.88 9.51 1.31
CA PRO A 908 50.13 9.25 2.53
C PRO A 908 49.77 10.51 3.33
N GLU A 909 50.61 11.53 3.28
CA GLU A 909 50.37 12.83 3.92
C GLU A 909 49.30 13.64 3.19
N THR A 910 49.38 13.73 1.85
CA THR A 910 48.38 14.44 1.03
C THR A 910 47.00 13.80 1.17
N GLU A 911 46.93 12.47 1.16
CA GLU A 911 45.66 11.74 1.33
C GLU A 911 45.05 11.97 2.72
N ARG A 912 45.87 11.92 3.78
CA ARG A 912 45.42 12.15 5.16
C ARG A 912 44.87 13.57 5.34
N ASN A 913 45.60 14.57 4.87
CA ASN A 913 45.20 15.98 4.98
C ASN A 913 43.93 16.27 4.15
N PHE A 914 43.83 15.67 2.97
CA PHE A 914 42.63 15.76 2.13
C PHE A 914 41.42 15.20 2.87
N ILE A 915 41.46 13.95 3.34
CA ILE A 915 40.35 13.29 4.02
C ILE A 915 39.94 14.02 5.31
N GLN A 916 40.91 14.50 6.10
CA GLN A 916 40.65 15.20 7.37
C GLN A 916 39.87 16.51 7.18
N SER A 917 40.13 17.24 6.08
CA SER A 917 39.44 18.49 5.75
C SER A 917 38.20 18.29 4.87
N PHE A 918 38.06 17.14 4.22
CA PHE A 918 37.11 16.90 3.13
C PHE A 918 35.66 17.24 3.49
N TYR A 919 35.18 16.80 4.65
CA TYR A 919 33.80 17.09 5.09
C TYR A 919 33.55 18.60 5.21
N GLN A 920 34.42 19.31 5.93
CA GLN A 920 34.25 20.75 6.16
C GLN A 920 34.34 21.54 4.86
N THR A 921 35.25 21.16 3.97
CA THR A 921 35.42 21.83 2.69
C THR A 921 34.21 21.63 1.78
N LEU A 922 33.61 20.44 1.74
CA LEU A 922 32.38 20.21 0.97
C LEU A 922 31.17 20.97 1.55
N ARG A 923 31.06 21.05 2.87
CA ARG A 923 30.02 21.83 3.55
C ARG A 923 30.17 23.33 3.30
N ALA A 924 31.39 23.85 3.39
CA ALA A 924 31.71 25.25 3.06
C ALA A 924 31.50 25.56 1.56
N GLY A 925 31.68 24.56 0.70
CA GLY A 925 31.38 24.64 -0.73
C GLY A 925 29.88 24.76 -1.05
N GLY A 926 28.99 24.47 -0.09
CA GLY A 926 27.54 24.62 -0.24
C GLY A 926 26.77 23.30 -0.37
N LEU A 927 27.45 22.14 -0.33
CA LEU A 927 26.77 20.84 -0.35
C LEU A 927 26.02 20.57 0.95
N THR A 928 24.77 20.13 0.85
CA THR A 928 23.94 19.66 1.96
C THR A 928 24.38 18.28 2.48
N VAL A 929 23.98 17.93 3.70
CA VAL A 929 24.41 16.68 4.37
C VAL A 929 24.03 15.42 3.58
N TRP A 930 22.89 15.42 2.87
CA TRP A 930 22.47 14.28 2.04
C TRP A 930 23.15 14.22 0.68
N GLN A 931 23.74 15.32 0.19
CA GLN A 931 24.53 15.34 -1.05
C GLN A 931 25.96 14.82 -0.85
N LEU A 932 26.48 14.81 0.38
CA LEU A 932 27.85 14.34 0.66
C LEU A 932 28.02 12.86 0.32
N PRO A 933 29.11 12.45 -0.35
CA PRO A 933 29.44 11.04 -0.54
C PRO A 933 29.47 10.29 0.80
N ARG A 934 28.80 9.14 0.86
CA ARG A 934 28.89 8.22 2.01
C ARG A 934 30.13 7.36 1.95
N PHE A 935 30.63 7.11 0.74
CA PHE A 935 31.82 6.33 0.51
C PHE A 935 32.80 7.11 -0.35
N VAL A 936 34.07 7.05 -0.01
CA VAL A 936 35.14 7.69 -0.76
C VAL A 936 36.23 6.65 -1.02
N ARG A 937 36.59 6.48 -2.28
CA ARG A 937 37.71 5.66 -2.72
C ARG A 937 38.78 6.57 -3.28
N ILE A 938 39.96 6.56 -2.69
CA ILE A 938 41.13 7.19 -3.29
C ILE A 938 41.85 6.13 -4.12
N THR A 939 42.06 6.41 -5.41
CA THR A 939 42.68 5.47 -6.36
C THR A 939 43.80 6.13 -7.16
N ALA A 940 44.73 5.33 -7.67
CA ALA A 940 45.83 5.82 -8.49
C ALA A 940 45.37 6.38 -9.85
N GLN A 941 44.30 5.81 -10.44
CA GLN A 941 43.75 6.28 -11.71
C GLN A 941 42.30 5.81 -11.88
N ILE A 942 41.44 6.67 -12.40
CA ILE A 942 40.08 6.30 -12.81
C ILE A 942 40.13 5.73 -14.23
N LYS A 943 39.63 4.49 -14.42
CA LYS A 943 39.63 3.82 -15.72
C LYS A 943 38.64 4.50 -16.69
N MET A 944 39.13 4.83 -17.88
CA MET A 944 38.34 5.39 -18.98
C MET A 944 38.03 4.31 -20.04
N ASN A 945 36.92 4.45 -20.76
CA ASN A 945 36.58 3.61 -21.90
C ASN A 945 37.26 4.09 -23.21
N ALA A 946 37.05 3.37 -24.31
CA ALA A 946 37.63 3.69 -25.63
C ALA A 946 37.20 5.07 -26.19
N THR A 947 36.19 5.71 -25.60
CA THR A 947 35.74 7.08 -25.93
C THR A 947 36.22 8.14 -24.94
N PHE A 948 37.21 7.82 -24.09
CA PHE A 948 37.77 8.69 -23.05
C PHE A 948 36.74 9.17 -22.01
N LYS A 949 35.64 8.43 -21.85
CA LYS A 949 34.65 8.65 -20.77
C LYS A 949 34.94 7.71 -19.61
N HIS A 950 34.68 8.14 -18.38
CA HIS A 950 34.80 7.26 -17.21
C HIS A 950 33.90 6.03 -17.37
N ALA A 951 34.49 4.84 -17.23
CA ALA A 951 33.75 3.59 -17.35
C ALA A 951 32.94 3.34 -16.06
N ARG A 952 31.82 4.05 -15.89
CA ARG A 952 31.02 4.02 -14.65
C ARG A 952 30.60 2.62 -14.23
N GLU A 953 30.24 1.75 -15.16
CA GLU A 953 29.88 0.37 -14.86
C GLU A 953 31.05 -0.42 -14.25
N VAL A 954 32.29 -0.14 -14.70
CA VAL A 954 33.49 -0.72 -14.10
C VAL A 954 33.70 -0.21 -12.67
N LEU A 955 33.44 1.08 -12.41
CA LEU A 955 33.54 1.67 -11.07
C LEU A 955 32.47 1.16 -10.12
N LYS A 956 31.21 1.03 -10.58
CA LYS A 956 30.09 0.47 -9.82
C LYS A 956 30.32 -1.00 -9.45
N ALA A 957 31.03 -1.75 -10.29
CA ALA A 957 31.41 -3.13 -10.03
C ALA A 957 32.55 -3.29 -8.99
N LEU A 958 33.22 -2.21 -8.59
CA LEU A 958 34.26 -2.29 -7.56
C LEU A 958 33.65 -2.56 -6.19
N SER A 959 34.15 -3.60 -5.52
CA SER A 959 33.74 -3.93 -4.16
C SER A 959 34.16 -2.85 -3.17
N TRP A 960 33.23 -2.43 -2.32
CA TRP A 960 33.49 -1.55 -1.18
C TRP A 960 33.85 -2.33 0.10
N ASP A 961 33.97 -3.65 0.02
CA ASP A 961 34.46 -4.49 1.11
C ASP A 961 35.99 -4.34 1.27
N PRO A 962 36.49 -3.87 2.43
CA PRO A 962 37.93 -3.75 2.67
C PRO A 962 38.69 -5.08 2.50
N ALA A 963 38.07 -6.22 2.78
CA ALA A 963 38.69 -7.54 2.61
C ALA A 963 38.97 -7.88 1.13
N SER A 964 38.24 -7.24 0.20
CA SER A 964 38.49 -7.40 -1.23
C SER A 964 39.81 -6.77 -1.66
N LEU A 965 40.24 -5.68 -1.01
CA LEU A 965 41.56 -5.08 -1.22
C LEU A 965 42.66 -5.97 -0.65
N GLU A 966 42.47 -6.57 0.53
CA GLU A 966 43.44 -7.52 1.08
C GLU A 966 43.61 -8.76 0.19
N THR A 967 42.51 -9.26 -0.38
CA THR A 967 42.53 -10.41 -1.29
C THR A 967 43.28 -10.10 -2.59
N GLN A 968 43.07 -8.91 -3.17
CA GLN A 968 43.82 -8.46 -4.34
C GLN A 968 45.32 -8.33 -4.05
N ALA A 969 45.68 -7.86 -2.85
CA ALA A 969 47.09 -7.74 -2.44
C ALA A 969 47.74 -9.12 -2.32
N ARG A 970 47.02 -10.10 -1.75
CA ARG A 970 47.48 -11.50 -1.65
C ARG A 970 47.62 -12.20 -3.01
N GLN A 971 46.88 -11.75 -4.02
CA GLN A 971 46.95 -12.26 -5.40
C GLN A 971 48.03 -11.57 -6.24
N GLY A 972 48.88 -10.72 -5.65
CA GLY A 972 49.97 -10.04 -6.34
C GLY A 972 49.52 -8.87 -7.24
N ASN A 973 48.25 -8.47 -7.15
CA ASN A 973 47.79 -7.25 -7.83
C ASN A 973 48.23 -6.02 -7.01
N PRO A 974 48.72 -4.94 -7.65
CA PRO A 974 49.07 -3.72 -6.94
C PRO A 974 47.82 -3.09 -6.31
N VAL A 975 47.67 -3.26 -5.00
CA VAL A 975 46.57 -2.64 -4.25
C VAL A 975 46.96 -1.24 -3.87
N SER A 976 46.50 -0.29 -4.68
CA SER A 976 46.74 1.12 -4.47
C SER A 976 45.55 1.84 -3.84
N ASP A 977 44.36 1.23 -3.71
CA ASP A 977 43.17 1.96 -3.29
C ASP A 977 43.05 2.11 -1.77
N SER A 978 42.52 3.26 -1.33
CA SER A 978 42.11 3.50 0.05
C SER A 978 40.60 3.75 0.12
N LEU A 979 39.91 3.10 1.06
CA LEU A 979 38.47 3.25 1.25
C LEU A 979 38.17 4.03 2.53
N TYR A 980 37.23 4.95 2.44
CA TYR A 980 36.75 5.77 3.53
C TYR A 980 35.22 5.83 3.51
N TRP A 981 34.62 6.13 4.66
CA TRP A 981 33.19 6.34 4.81
C TRP A 981 32.88 7.56 5.67
N LEU A 982 31.71 8.15 5.49
CA LEU A 982 31.25 9.29 6.28
C LEU A 982 30.59 8.79 7.57
N ASN A 983 31.24 9.04 8.71
CA ASN A 983 30.74 8.73 10.04
C ASN A 983 30.44 10.03 10.80
N GLY A 984 29.16 10.38 10.92
CA GLY A 984 28.74 11.64 11.51
C GLY A 984 29.18 12.84 10.66
N ASP A 985 30.18 13.57 11.11
CA ASP A 985 30.73 14.78 10.47
C ASP A 985 32.19 14.63 10.02
N LYS A 986 32.70 13.40 9.92
CA LYS A 986 34.09 13.10 9.52
C LYS A 986 34.16 11.89 8.58
N TYR A 987 35.16 11.90 7.70
CA TYR A 987 35.49 10.74 6.88
C TYR A 987 36.54 9.90 7.59
N GLU A 988 36.23 8.63 7.82
CA GLU A 988 37.08 7.66 8.52
C GLU A 988 37.42 6.51 7.58
N LYS A 989 38.54 5.82 7.84
CA LYS A 989 38.93 4.67 7.01
C LYS A 989 37.88 3.57 7.15
N LEU A 990 37.46 3.01 6.03
CA LEU A 990 36.51 1.90 6.01
C LEU A 990 37.27 0.60 6.29
N ASP A 991 36.93 -0.04 7.41
CA ASP A 991 37.52 -1.30 7.88
C ASP A 991 36.45 -2.41 7.95
N ALA A 992 36.87 -3.63 8.31
CA ALA A 992 35.96 -4.78 8.35
C ALA A 992 34.80 -4.60 9.36
N GLY A 993 35.03 -3.91 10.47
CA GLY A 993 34.02 -3.67 11.51
C GLY A 993 32.96 -2.67 11.05
N SER A 994 33.40 -1.50 10.60
CA SER A 994 32.51 -0.46 10.05
C SER A 994 31.75 -0.96 8.82
N TRP A 995 32.39 -1.75 7.94
CA TRP A 995 31.72 -2.36 6.81
C TRP A 995 30.64 -3.38 7.21
N ALA A 996 30.87 -4.17 8.26
CA ALA A 996 29.86 -5.08 8.79
C ALA A 996 28.64 -4.33 9.35
N GLU A 997 28.85 -3.27 10.12
CA GLU A 997 27.75 -2.44 10.64
C GLU A 997 26.91 -1.80 9.53
N ILE A 998 27.57 -1.36 8.45
CA ILE A 998 26.91 -0.84 7.25
C ILE A 998 26.11 -1.96 6.58
N ARG A 999 26.70 -3.12 6.31
CA ARG A 999 26.00 -4.24 5.65
C ARG A 999 24.80 -4.74 6.43
N GLU A 1000 24.85 -4.66 7.76
CA GLU A 1000 23.75 -5.04 8.63
C GLU A 1000 22.69 -3.93 8.81
N GLY A 1001 22.92 -2.73 8.24
CA GLY A 1001 22.01 -1.59 8.34
C GLY A 1001 22.00 -0.91 9.72
N LYS A 1002 23.02 -1.17 10.54
CA LYS A 1002 23.17 -0.62 11.90
C LYS A 1002 23.81 0.77 11.87
N ALA A 1003 24.71 1.02 10.92
CA ALA A 1003 25.38 2.30 10.76
C ALA A 1003 24.41 3.40 10.30
N ARG A 1004 24.56 4.62 10.85
CA ARG A 1004 23.77 5.79 10.45
C ARG A 1004 24.43 6.52 9.28
N LEU A 1005 24.30 5.98 8.07
CA LEU A 1005 24.77 6.58 6.82
C LEU A 1005 23.96 7.80 6.41
#